data_AF-A0A9P5ALU5-F1
#
_entry.id   AF-A0A9P5ALU5-F1
#
_cell.length_a   1.000
_cell.length_b   1.000
_cell.length_c   1.000
_cell.angle_alpha   90.00
_cell.angle_beta   90.00
_cell.angle_gamma   90.00
#
_symmetry.space_group_name_H-M   'P 1'
#
loop_
_entity.id
_entity.type
_entity.pdbx_description
1 polymer ?
#
loop_
_entity_poly.entity_id
_entity_poly.type
_entity_poly.pdbx_seq_one_letter_code
_entity_poly.pdbx_strand_id
1 'polypeptide(L)'
;MPSTWNRITSFFANGTTSRRVWLHEEERALLPHHRNQNIASATPPGEVMKVCLRLRHLIRECIPCELEESAITRSHSTVITNKVIQAAKEAGGQKYRSCVVYALLVNMRWFKREAIIELWDADLHDLRAVACTVIAKQIIEGEEDLDYLLHHVLLRRYSFLIDQVPTAPTNVIEKAVDLHAVRVIGSSGYQKCIAYLWRGWLVQDEDDPSEFVDYKNKTNTNFLIHMDPDRMRAPRYQNAAQLLFSIIYLALYTAAVNTANSSGVLDGAEIALYIFTFAYVCDECLKYYKAGYHILGFWNVFNFVLYSFLTVSLVLRIIGLVYRDENAVHDKYNELSYNLLSFVAPMFWSRLLLYFDSFRFFGAMLVVLKVMMKESLIFFALLIVVIIGFLQAFIGLDIADDNIMGDTWFIIESMLKAIMQSPEFDGFEDFGHPFGLILYYCFTFVVMIILLNILIALYNSAYEDIYDNADDEYLALFAQKTMQFVRAPDENVYIAPFNLVEIIISGLLEWWIPKSTYEFINDCVMAFLYSPLLFVTAFFERRDARNIRHNRSRGEEDDDQIHEWEQFHEGLDMEAEGWTKTCEAAKPNVEDEPAVIEVRKLRAEMDELKAMLYQLTNSKGSDDETTTSVKSGKAPAVEDDDTQDTSEATEAQDAPNTSATPEAEGTSGNPKQGKNKKKNKKKGPGGSSN
;
A
#
# COMPACT_ATOMS: atom_id res chain seq x y z
N MET A 1 5.03 46.84 -15.74
CA MET A 1 5.28 45.46 -15.29
C MET A 1 4.08 44.94 -14.48
N PRO A 2 3.07 44.30 -15.12
CA PRO A 2 2.03 43.57 -14.40
C PRO A 2 1.86 42.10 -14.89
N SER A 3 2.87 41.50 -15.52
CA SER A 3 2.77 40.15 -16.11
C SER A 3 3.10 39.01 -15.14
N THR A 4 3.70 39.29 -13.98
CA THR A 4 4.06 38.28 -12.97
C THR A 4 2.92 37.97 -12.01
N TRP A 5 2.07 38.95 -11.68
CA TRP A 5 0.95 38.76 -10.74
C TRP A 5 -0.19 37.92 -11.32
N ASN A 6 -0.48 38.05 -12.62
CA ASN A 6 -1.51 37.22 -13.29
C ASN A 6 -1.11 35.74 -13.41
N ARG A 7 0.19 35.40 -13.32
CA ARG A 7 0.63 34.00 -13.25
C ARG A 7 0.39 33.37 -11.88
N ILE A 8 0.53 34.16 -10.80
CA ILE A 8 0.31 33.68 -9.44
C ILE A 8 -1.19 33.52 -9.16
N THR A 9 -2.05 34.41 -9.66
CA THR A 9 -3.51 34.26 -9.53
C THR A 9 -4.06 33.10 -10.37
N SER A 10 -3.46 32.75 -11.50
CA SER A 10 -3.80 31.52 -12.24
C SER A 10 -3.41 30.22 -11.53
N PHE A 11 -2.59 30.29 -10.48
CA PHE A 11 -2.27 29.16 -9.62
C PHE A 11 -3.37 28.91 -8.57
N PHE A 12 -4.09 29.96 -8.16
CA PHE A 12 -5.15 29.91 -7.16
C PHE A 12 -6.58 29.94 -7.72
N ALA A 13 -6.78 30.32 -8.99
CA ALA A 13 -8.08 30.32 -9.65
C ALA A 13 -8.09 29.30 -10.79
N ASN A 14 -8.56 28.06 -10.56
CA ASN A 14 -8.72 27.05 -11.61
C ASN A 14 -9.97 26.17 -11.41
N GLY A 15 -11.14 26.73 -11.71
CA GLY A 15 -12.37 25.96 -12.00
C GLY A 15 -12.42 25.38 -13.43
N THR A 16 -11.37 25.56 -14.24
CA THR A 16 -11.39 25.19 -15.68
C THR A 16 -10.17 24.38 -16.15
N THR A 17 -9.26 23.97 -15.25
CA THR A 17 -8.03 23.22 -15.58
C THR A 17 -8.18 21.72 -15.31
N SER A 18 -9.41 21.22 -15.27
CA SER A 18 -9.70 19.80 -15.01
C SER A 18 -9.13 18.87 -16.10
N ARG A 19 -8.97 19.34 -17.35
CA ARG A 19 -8.61 18.48 -18.50
C ARG A 19 -7.11 18.14 -18.61
N ARG A 20 -6.21 19.03 -18.17
CA ARG A 20 -4.74 18.78 -18.19
C ARG A 20 -4.26 18.06 -16.94
N VAL A 21 -4.84 18.37 -15.77
CA VAL A 21 -4.56 17.64 -14.52
C VAL A 21 -4.93 16.15 -14.68
N TRP A 22 -5.96 15.87 -15.47
CA TRP A 22 -6.51 14.53 -15.62
C TRP A 22 -5.75 13.59 -16.56
N LEU A 23 -5.08 14.14 -17.60
CA LEU A 23 -4.04 13.43 -18.35
C LEU A 23 -2.78 13.24 -17.48
N HIS A 24 -2.41 14.26 -16.70
CA HIS A 24 -1.24 14.21 -15.80
C HIS A 24 -1.38 13.24 -14.62
N GLU A 25 -2.58 12.87 -14.18
CA GLU A 25 -2.76 11.93 -13.06
C GLU A 25 -2.52 10.47 -13.48
N GLU A 26 -2.76 10.12 -14.76
CA GLU A 26 -2.27 8.84 -15.33
C GLU A 26 -0.75 8.87 -15.53
N GLU A 27 -0.15 10.04 -15.74
CA GLU A 27 1.30 10.23 -15.77
C GLU A 27 1.95 10.23 -14.36
N ARG A 28 1.19 10.56 -13.30
CA ARG A 28 1.62 10.41 -11.89
C ARG A 28 1.82 8.95 -11.49
N ALA A 29 1.19 8.01 -12.20
CA ALA A 29 1.55 6.61 -12.14
C ALA A 29 2.78 6.35 -13.04
N LEU A 30 3.95 6.63 -12.48
CA LEU A 30 5.31 6.16 -12.80
C LEU A 30 5.56 5.50 -14.19
N LEU A 31 6.48 6.14 -14.93
CA LEU A 31 7.12 5.78 -16.21
C LEU A 31 6.34 6.09 -17.52
N PRO A 32 6.89 6.97 -18.39
CA PRO A 32 6.42 7.13 -19.76
C PRO A 32 6.62 5.83 -20.55
N HIS A 33 5.53 5.34 -21.11
CA HIS A 33 5.42 4.13 -21.90
C HIS A 33 5.98 4.30 -23.33
N HIS A 34 7.21 4.79 -23.49
CA HIS A 34 7.75 5.10 -24.83
C HIS A 34 7.85 3.87 -25.74
N ARG A 35 7.90 2.64 -25.18
CA ARG A 35 7.97 1.38 -25.92
C ARG A 35 6.61 0.65 -26.08
N ASN A 36 5.56 1.08 -25.37
CA ASN A 36 4.25 0.38 -25.29
C ASN A 36 3.12 1.03 -26.11
N GLN A 37 3.42 2.01 -26.97
CA GLN A 37 2.39 2.72 -27.76
C GLN A 37 1.61 1.81 -28.74
N ASN A 38 2.12 0.61 -29.02
CA ASN A 38 1.51 -0.35 -29.95
C ASN A 38 0.83 -1.54 -29.25
N ILE A 39 0.68 -1.54 -27.92
CA ILE A 39 0.00 -2.64 -27.22
C ILE A 39 -1.51 -2.52 -27.45
N ALA A 40 -2.08 -3.50 -28.15
CA ALA A 40 -3.52 -3.58 -28.37
C ALA A 40 -4.23 -3.96 -27.06
N SER A 41 -5.36 -3.31 -26.77
CA SER A 41 -6.21 -3.73 -25.67
C SER A 41 -6.87 -5.07 -26.00
N ALA A 42 -6.95 -5.95 -25.00
CA ALA A 42 -7.57 -7.26 -25.14
C ALA A 42 -9.03 -7.21 -25.63
N THR A 43 -9.76 -6.21 -25.16
CA THR A 43 -11.16 -5.95 -25.50
C THR A 43 -11.27 -4.57 -26.14
N PRO A 44 -12.26 -4.38 -27.05
CA PRO A 44 -12.53 -3.06 -27.60
C PRO A 44 -12.83 -2.05 -26.48
N PRO A 45 -12.14 -0.89 -26.43
CA PRO A 45 -12.27 0.07 -25.33
C PRO A 45 -13.70 0.60 -25.13
N GLY A 46 -14.49 0.63 -26.21
CA GLY A 46 -15.89 1.04 -26.17
C GLY A 46 -16.80 0.05 -25.43
N GLU A 47 -16.50 -1.25 -25.47
CA GLU A 47 -17.25 -2.25 -24.73
C GLU A 47 -16.89 -2.21 -23.23
N VAL A 48 -15.61 -2.01 -22.91
CA VAL A 48 -15.15 -1.78 -21.53
C VAL A 48 -15.88 -0.59 -20.90
N MET A 49 -15.98 0.53 -21.63
CA MET A 49 -16.72 1.71 -21.16
C MET A 49 -18.20 1.39 -20.85
N LYS A 50 -18.87 0.60 -21.69
CA LYS A 50 -20.26 0.19 -21.43
C LYS A 50 -20.38 -0.64 -20.15
N VAL A 51 -19.43 -1.55 -19.89
CA VAL A 51 -19.39 -2.33 -18.64
C VAL A 51 -19.17 -1.41 -17.44
N CYS A 52 -18.24 -0.44 -17.54
CA CYS A 52 -18.04 0.56 -16.49
C CYS A 52 -19.33 1.32 -16.15
N LEU A 53 -20.06 1.79 -17.16
CA LEU A 53 -21.31 2.53 -16.96
C LEU A 53 -22.42 1.68 -16.34
N ARG A 54 -22.53 0.41 -16.74
CA ARG A 54 -23.50 -0.53 -16.13
C ARG A 54 -23.20 -0.77 -14.66
N LEU A 55 -21.95 -1.03 -14.31
CA LEU A 55 -21.52 -1.22 -12.93
C LEU A 55 -21.70 0.06 -12.11
N ARG A 56 -21.43 1.23 -12.69
CA ARG A 56 -21.68 2.52 -12.03
C ARG A 56 -23.14 2.69 -11.65
N HIS A 57 -24.05 2.35 -12.56
CA HIS A 57 -25.49 2.43 -12.30
C HIS A 57 -25.89 1.44 -11.21
N LEU A 58 -25.42 0.19 -11.27
CA LEU A 58 -25.68 -0.82 -10.24
C LEU A 58 -25.26 -0.31 -8.84
N ILE A 59 -24.06 0.26 -8.72
CA ILE A 59 -23.54 0.72 -7.42
C ILE A 59 -24.31 1.93 -6.88
N ARG A 60 -24.77 2.83 -7.76
CA ARG A 60 -25.63 3.96 -7.36
C ARG A 60 -26.99 3.51 -6.84
N GLU A 61 -27.57 2.47 -7.45
CA GLU A 61 -28.85 1.89 -6.99
C GLU A 61 -28.69 1.08 -5.70
N CYS A 62 -27.57 0.35 -5.54
CA CYS A 62 -27.29 -0.39 -4.32
C CYS A 62 -27.05 0.52 -3.12
N ILE A 63 -26.49 1.72 -3.34
CA ILE A 63 -26.13 2.68 -2.31
C ILE A 63 -26.73 4.06 -2.67
N PRO A 64 -28.02 4.24 -2.35
CA PRO A 64 -28.73 5.49 -2.63
C PRO A 64 -28.46 6.57 -1.56
N CYS A 65 -28.13 6.18 -0.33
CA CYS A 65 -27.94 7.08 0.81
C CYS A 65 -26.65 6.74 1.58
N GLU A 66 -26.23 7.69 2.41
CA GLU A 66 -25.11 7.50 3.33
C GLU A 66 -25.43 6.36 4.31
N LEU A 67 -24.49 5.44 4.43
CA LEU A 67 -24.57 4.27 5.30
C LEU A 67 -23.30 4.21 6.14
N GLU A 68 -23.31 3.43 7.22
CA GLU A 68 -22.08 3.15 7.95
C GLU A 68 -21.17 2.25 7.10
N GLU A 69 -19.86 2.54 7.03
CA GLU A 69 -18.92 1.71 6.26
C GLU A 69 -18.98 0.24 6.71
N SER A 70 -19.13 0.00 8.02
CA SER A 70 -19.21 -1.36 8.58
C SER A 70 -20.37 -2.19 8.02
N ALA A 71 -21.44 -1.55 7.53
CA ALA A 71 -22.57 -2.24 6.93
C ALA A 71 -22.22 -2.89 5.58
N ILE A 72 -21.20 -2.38 4.88
CA ILE A 72 -20.80 -2.82 3.53
C ILE A 72 -19.57 -3.73 3.59
N THR A 73 -18.69 -3.54 4.56
CA THR A 73 -17.45 -4.32 4.69
C THR A 73 -17.64 -5.70 5.31
N ARG A 74 -18.72 -5.93 6.05
CA ARG A 74 -19.05 -7.24 6.62
C ARG A 74 -19.23 -8.28 5.51
N SER A 75 -18.68 -9.48 5.73
CA SER A 75 -18.71 -10.60 4.77
C SER A 75 -20.13 -10.99 4.34
N HIS A 76 -21.11 -10.86 5.24
CA HIS A 76 -22.54 -11.06 4.97
C HIS A 76 -23.30 -9.73 5.14
N SER A 77 -22.93 -8.72 4.36
CA SER A 77 -23.65 -7.45 4.36
C SER A 77 -25.08 -7.61 3.84
N THR A 78 -26.02 -6.86 4.42
CA THR A 78 -27.40 -6.76 3.92
C THR A 78 -27.48 -5.97 2.61
N VAL A 79 -26.48 -5.12 2.35
CA VAL A 79 -26.41 -4.21 1.21
C VAL A 79 -25.80 -4.91 -0.02
N ILE A 80 -24.60 -5.49 0.11
CA ILE A 80 -23.96 -6.25 -0.96
C ILE A 80 -24.32 -7.73 -0.78
N THR A 81 -25.47 -8.11 -1.33
CA THR A 81 -25.91 -9.51 -1.35
C THR A 81 -25.26 -10.30 -2.49
N ASN A 82 -25.28 -11.63 -2.41
CA ASN A 82 -24.82 -12.51 -3.50
C ASN A 82 -25.49 -12.20 -4.85
N LYS A 83 -26.73 -11.70 -4.83
CA LYS A 83 -27.44 -11.25 -6.05
C LYS A 83 -26.79 -10.04 -6.69
N VAL A 84 -26.29 -9.09 -5.89
CA VAL A 84 -25.56 -7.91 -6.38
C VAL A 84 -24.23 -8.34 -7.00
N ILE A 85 -23.53 -9.28 -6.37
CA ILE A 85 -22.28 -9.84 -6.91
C ILE A 85 -22.54 -10.54 -8.24
N GLN A 86 -23.60 -11.34 -8.33
CA GLN A 86 -23.97 -12.01 -9.56
C GLN A 86 -24.36 -11.00 -10.66
N ALA A 87 -25.15 -9.98 -10.33
CA ALA A 87 -25.49 -8.90 -11.25
C ALA A 87 -24.23 -8.15 -11.75
N ALA A 88 -23.24 -7.93 -10.87
CA ALA A 88 -21.97 -7.33 -11.24
C ALA A 88 -21.17 -8.24 -12.20
N LYS A 89 -21.12 -9.57 -11.96
CA LYS A 89 -20.51 -10.55 -12.88
C LYS A 89 -21.22 -10.55 -14.24
N GLU A 90 -22.55 -10.45 -14.25
CA GLU A 90 -23.38 -10.43 -15.47
C GLU A 90 -23.27 -9.11 -16.26
N ALA A 91 -22.83 -8.00 -15.65
CA ALA A 91 -22.68 -6.71 -16.33
C ALA A 91 -21.75 -6.77 -17.56
N GLY A 92 -20.72 -7.64 -17.52
CA GLY A 92 -19.80 -7.93 -18.61
C GLY A 92 -20.30 -8.98 -19.62
N GLY A 93 -21.39 -9.69 -19.31
CA GLY A 93 -21.86 -10.84 -20.07
C GLY A 93 -20.83 -11.98 -20.17
N GLN A 94 -21.12 -12.99 -20.99
CA GLN A 94 -20.23 -14.15 -21.14
C GLN A 94 -18.87 -13.81 -21.76
N LYS A 95 -18.82 -12.78 -22.62
CA LYS A 95 -17.62 -12.44 -23.40
C LYS A 95 -16.67 -11.48 -22.68
N TYR A 96 -17.17 -10.62 -21.78
CA TYR A 96 -16.35 -9.60 -21.12
C TYR A 96 -16.34 -9.75 -19.59
N ARG A 97 -16.63 -10.95 -19.08
CA ARG A 97 -16.55 -11.28 -17.64
C ARG A 97 -15.18 -10.92 -17.05
N SER A 98 -14.10 -11.09 -17.81
CA SER A 98 -12.74 -10.83 -17.36
C SER A 98 -12.44 -9.34 -17.10
N CYS A 99 -13.21 -8.43 -17.72
CA CYS A 99 -13.03 -6.99 -17.59
C CYS A 99 -13.80 -6.39 -16.39
N VAL A 100 -14.65 -7.17 -15.72
CA VAL A 100 -15.53 -6.65 -14.64
C VAL A 100 -14.72 -6.07 -13.49
N VAL A 101 -13.67 -6.76 -13.04
CA VAL A 101 -12.81 -6.29 -11.94
C VAL A 101 -12.09 -5.00 -12.33
N TYR A 102 -11.56 -4.92 -13.55
CA TYR A 102 -10.96 -3.69 -14.08
C TYR A 102 -11.95 -2.52 -14.08
N ALA A 103 -13.19 -2.77 -14.54
CA ALA A 103 -14.23 -1.76 -14.60
C ALA A 103 -14.67 -1.28 -13.20
N LEU A 104 -14.65 -2.15 -12.18
CA LEU A 104 -14.91 -1.76 -10.78
C LEU A 104 -13.81 -0.81 -10.25
N LEU A 105 -12.54 -1.07 -10.57
CA LEU A 105 -11.44 -0.16 -10.19
C LEU A 105 -11.54 1.19 -10.90
N VAL A 106 -11.96 1.21 -12.17
CA VAL A 106 -12.22 2.47 -12.88
C VAL A 106 -13.36 3.25 -12.22
N ASN A 107 -14.43 2.57 -11.82
CA ASN A 107 -15.55 3.21 -11.10
C ASN A 107 -15.13 3.73 -9.73
N MET A 108 -14.31 2.97 -8.98
CA MET A 108 -13.72 3.44 -7.71
C MET A 108 -12.97 4.76 -7.90
N ARG A 109 -12.14 4.89 -8.95
CA ARG A 109 -11.45 6.14 -9.28
C ARG A 109 -12.45 7.27 -9.58
N TRP A 110 -13.50 6.99 -10.33
CA TRP A 110 -14.52 7.98 -10.65
C TRP A 110 -15.26 8.47 -9.42
N PHE A 111 -15.67 7.58 -8.52
CA PHE A 111 -16.35 7.97 -7.27
C PHE A 111 -15.44 8.76 -6.34
N LYS A 112 -14.19 8.34 -6.12
CA LYS A 112 -13.21 9.15 -5.36
C LYS A 112 -13.01 10.55 -5.96
N ARG A 113 -13.08 10.66 -7.29
CA ARG A 113 -13.02 11.96 -7.97
C ARG A 113 -14.30 12.78 -7.76
N GLU A 114 -15.47 12.14 -7.82
CA GLU A 114 -16.75 12.79 -7.51
C GLU A 114 -16.74 13.32 -6.08
N ALA A 115 -16.23 12.57 -5.10
CA ALA A 115 -16.10 13.03 -3.71
C ALA A 115 -15.28 14.33 -3.57
N ILE A 116 -14.19 14.47 -4.33
CA ILE A 116 -13.35 15.69 -4.31
C ILE A 116 -14.07 16.88 -4.96
N ILE A 117 -14.88 16.64 -5.99
CA ILE A 117 -15.60 17.70 -6.72
C ILE A 117 -16.87 18.12 -5.95
N GLU A 118 -17.59 17.15 -5.40
CA GLU A 118 -18.86 17.28 -4.70
C GLU A 118 -18.65 17.09 -3.20
N LEU A 119 -17.91 18.02 -2.58
CA LEU A 119 -17.49 17.91 -1.18
C LEU A 119 -18.65 17.80 -0.17
N TRP A 120 -19.86 18.22 -0.55
CA TRP A 120 -21.06 18.14 0.29
C TRP A 120 -21.65 16.73 0.39
N ASP A 121 -21.29 15.82 -0.51
CA ASP A 121 -21.75 14.42 -0.59
C ASP A 121 -20.54 13.47 -0.69
N ALA A 122 -19.39 13.91 -0.16
CA ALA A 122 -18.13 13.20 -0.27
C ALA A 122 -18.20 11.81 0.37
N ASP A 123 -18.80 11.72 1.55
CA ASP A 123 -18.91 10.48 2.32
C ASP A 123 -19.70 9.41 1.56
N LEU A 124 -20.78 9.79 0.86
CA LEU A 124 -21.55 8.87 0.01
C LEU A 124 -20.73 8.33 -1.16
N HIS A 125 -19.99 9.21 -1.84
CA HIS A 125 -19.16 8.82 -2.98
C HIS A 125 -17.96 7.97 -2.55
N ASP A 126 -17.34 8.28 -1.43
CA ASP A 126 -16.27 7.46 -0.86
C ASP A 126 -16.80 6.08 -0.47
N LEU A 127 -17.99 6.00 0.12
CA LEU A 127 -18.65 4.74 0.45
C LEU A 127 -19.02 3.91 -0.80
N ARG A 128 -19.43 4.55 -1.90
CA ARG A 128 -19.60 3.88 -3.21
C ARG A 128 -18.26 3.38 -3.76
N ALA A 129 -17.17 4.12 -3.56
CA ALA A 129 -15.83 3.67 -3.94
C ALA A 129 -15.41 2.45 -3.11
N VAL A 130 -15.69 2.44 -1.82
CA VAL A 130 -15.46 1.30 -0.92
C VAL A 130 -16.27 0.09 -1.39
N ALA A 131 -17.54 0.27 -1.76
CA ALA A 131 -18.37 -0.82 -2.29
C ALA A 131 -17.81 -1.44 -3.58
N CYS A 132 -17.23 -0.64 -4.48
CA CYS A 132 -16.52 -1.16 -5.66
C CYS A 132 -15.41 -2.15 -5.25
N THR A 133 -14.65 -1.84 -4.19
CA THR A 133 -13.56 -2.70 -3.72
C THR A 133 -14.06 -3.99 -3.06
N VAL A 134 -15.19 -3.94 -2.35
CA VAL A 134 -15.80 -5.12 -1.73
C VAL A 134 -16.30 -6.08 -2.80
N ILE A 135 -17.04 -5.57 -3.78
CA ILE A 135 -17.53 -6.38 -4.90
C ILE A 135 -16.35 -6.97 -5.69
N ALA A 136 -15.31 -6.18 -5.95
CA ALA A 136 -14.12 -6.65 -6.65
C ALA A 136 -13.41 -7.77 -5.88
N LYS A 137 -13.21 -7.60 -4.56
CA LYS A 137 -12.62 -8.62 -3.68
C LYS A 137 -13.41 -9.93 -3.73
N GLN A 138 -14.73 -9.87 -3.58
CA GLN A 138 -15.60 -11.06 -3.62
C GLN A 138 -15.62 -11.74 -4.99
N ILE A 139 -15.51 -10.98 -6.09
CA ILE A 139 -15.40 -11.57 -7.43
C ILE A 139 -14.08 -12.33 -7.60
N ILE A 140 -12.97 -11.79 -7.08
CA ILE A 140 -11.65 -12.43 -7.13
C ILE A 140 -11.62 -13.69 -6.27
N GLU A 141 -12.13 -13.61 -5.03
CA GLU A 141 -12.15 -14.75 -4.10
C GLU A 141 -13.15 -15.84 -4.49
N GLY A 142 -14.21 -15.47 -5.21
CA GLY A 142 -15.23 -16.39 -5.70
C GLY A 142 -14.96 -16.96 -7.10
N GLU A 143 -13.71 -16.92 -7.58
CA GLU A 143 -13.29 -17.54 -8.84
C GLU A 143 -12.45 -18.79 -8.54
N GLU A 144 -12.89 -19.96 -8.99
CA GLU A 144 -12.23 -21.25 -8.72
C GLU A 144 -11.12 -21.57 -9.73
N ASP A 145 -11.24 -21.06 -10.97
CA ASP A 145 -10.24 -21.28 -12.01
C ASP A 145 -9.10 -20.26 -11.88
N LEU A 146 -8.00 -20.72 -11.27
CA LEU A 146 -6.81 -19.91 -11.03
C LEU A 146 -6.17 -19.44 -12.34
N ASP A 147 -6.15 -20.27 -13.38
CA ASP A 147 -5.51 -19.92 -14.66
C ASP A 147 -6.27 -18.77 -15.33
N TYR A 148 -7.61 -18.86 -15.34
CA TYR A 148 -8.48 -17.79 -15.81
C TYR A 148 -8.33 -16.51 -14.96
N LEU A 149 -8.29 -16.64 -13.64
CA LEU A 149 -8.13 -15.50 -12.73
C LEU A 149 -6.81 -14.77 -12.98
N LEU A 150 -5.68 -15.49 -13.03
CA LEU A 150 -4.35 -14.92 -13.20
C LEU A 150 -4.20 -14.28 -14.59
N HIS A 151 -4.39 -15.06 -15.65
CA HIS A 151 -4.07 -14.62 -17.02
C HIS A 151 -5.13 -13.69 -17.61
N HIS A 152 -6.42 -13.98 -17.41
CA HIS A 152 -7.50 -13.23 -18.08
C HIS A 152 -8.03 -12.08 -17.24
N VAL A 153 -8.20 -12.25 -15.93
CA VAL A 153 -8.78 -11.20 -15.07
C VAL A 153 -7.71 -10.22 -14.60
N LEU A 154 -6.60 -10.71 -14.03
CA LEU A 154 -5.63 -9.86 -13.31
C LEU A 154 -4.54 -9.28 -14.21
N LEU A 155 -3.88 -10.12 -15.02
CA LEU A 155 -2.68 -9.76 -15.80
C LEU A 155 -2.95 -9.24 -17.21
N ARG A 156 -4.21 -9.32 -17.67
CA ARG A 156 -4.58 -8.85 -19.00
C ARG A 156 -4.78 -7.34 -19.01
N ARG A 157 -4.24 -6.68 -20.05
CA ARG A 157 -4.30 -5.22 -20.18
C ARG A 157 -5.63 -4.75 -20.78
N TYR A 158 -6.28 -3.83 -20.09
CA TYR A 158 -7.54 -3.22 -20.51
C TYR A 158 -7.39 -1.71 -20.68
N SER A 159 -8.16 -1.14 -21.60
CA SER A 159 -8.29 0.30 -21.76
C SER A 159 -9.76 0.69 -21.88
N PHE A 160 -10.06 1.95 -21.56
CA PHE A 160 -11.40 2.53 -21.71
C PHE A 160 -11.31 3.82 -22.52
N LEU A 161 -12.46 4.31 -22.99
CA LEU A 161 -12.51 5.52 -23.82
C LEU A 161 -12.65 6.78 -22.99
N ILE A 162 -11.93 7.82 -23.38
CA ILE A 162 -12.09 9.16 -22.85
C ILE A 162 -12.19 10.07 -24.06
N ASP A 163 -13.29 10.82 -24.18
CA ASP A 163 -13.46 11.74 -25.31
C ASP A 163 -13.21 11.04 -26.68
N GLN A 164 -13.60 9.76 -26.79
CA GLN A 164 -13.37 8.87 -27.93
C GLN A 164 -11.90 8.48 -28.20
N VAL A 165 -10.98 8.83 -27.30
CA VAL A 165 -9.58 8.40 -27.34
C VAL A 165 -9.38 7.26 -26.33
N PRO A 166 -8.80 6.11 -26.72
CA PRO A 166 -8.49 5.05 -25.78
C PRO A 166 -7.39 5.47 -24.81
N THR A 167 -7.54 5.10 -23.54
CA THR A 167 -6.45 5.22 -22.55
C THR A 167 -5.29 4.31 -22.87
N ALA A 168 -4.16 4.59 -22.22
CA ALA A 168 -3.08 3.61 -22.10
C ALA A 168 -3.65 2.29 -21.52
N PRO A 169 -3.28 1.14 -22.11
CA PRO A 169 -3.75 -0.16 -21.63
C PRO A 169 -3.01 -0.51 -20.33
N THR A 170 -3.79 -0.79 -19.27
CA THR A 170 -3.27 -1.06 -17.91
C THR A 170 -3.87 -2.35 -17.36
N ASN A 171 -3.11 -3.09 -16.56
CA ASN A 171 -3.60 -4.29 -15.88
C ASN A 171 -4.46 -3.99 -14.66
N VAL A 172 -5.23 -4.97 -14.19
CA VAL A 172 -5.97 -4.85 -12.91
C VAL A 172 -4.99 -4.70 -11.75
N ILE A 173 -3.89 -5.46 -11.77
CA ILE A 173 -2.84 -5.40 -10.74
C ILE A 173 -2.20 -4.02 -10.69
N GLU A 174 -1.72 -3.53 -11.84
CA GLU A 174 -1.16 -2.18 -11.98
C GLU A 174 -2.14 -1.13 -11.49
N LYS A 175 -3.39 -1.21 -11.94
CA LYS A 175 -4.43 -0.24 -11.60
C LYS A 175 -4.80 -0.27 -10.12
N ALA A 176 -4.83 -1.44 -9.49
CA ALA A 176 -5.11 -1.58 -8.06
C ALA A 176 -4.01 -0.95 -7.20
N VAL A 177 -2.74 -1.15 -7.57
CA VAL A 177 -1.60 -0.49 -6.91
C VAL A 177 -1.64 1.01 -7.12
N ASP A 178 -1.86 1.47 -8.36
CA ASP A 178 -1.88 2.89 -8.71
C ASP A 178 -3.00 3.65 -7.99
N LEU A 179 -4.17 3.01 -7.78
CA LEU A 179 -5.30 3.57 -7.04
C LEU A 179 -5.22 3.35 -5.52
N HIS A 180 -4.20 2.63 -5.06
CA HIS A 180 -4.04 2.21 -3.67
C HIS A 180 -5.32 1.52 -3.13
N ALA A 181 -5.81 0.53 -3.88
CA ALA A 181 -7.02 -0.24 -3.55
C ALA A 181 -6.70 -1.39 -2.58
N VAL A 182 -6.36 -1.05 -1.35
CA VAL A 182 -5.81 -1.97 -0.33
C VAL A 182 -6.65 -3.24 -0.14
N ARG A 183 -7.98 -3.11 -0.06
CA ARG A 183 -8.88 -4.27 0.11
C ARG A 183 -8.86 -5.27 -1.07
N VAL A 184 -8.71 -4.78 -2.30
CA VAL A 184 -8.57 -5.65 -3.49
C VAL A 184 -7.20 -6.30 -3.50
N ILE A 185 -6.17 -5.54 -3.12
CA ILE A 185 -4.80 -6.05 -3.00
C ILE A 185 -4.74 -7.16 -1.94
N GLY A 186 -5.41 -7.01 -0.80
CA GLY A 186 -5.47 -8.01 0.26
C GLY A 186 -6.28 -9.28 -0.08
N SER A 187 -6.87 -9.38 -1.27
CA SER A 187 -7.59 -10.60 -1.68
C SER A 187 -6.62 -11.77 -1.95
N SER A 188 -7.05 -12.99 -1.64
CA SER A 188 -6.20 -14.19 -1.75
C SER A 188 -5.71 -14.44 -3.19
N GLY A 189 -6.60 -14.35 -4.18
CA GLY A 189 -6.25 -14.54 -5.59
C GLY A 189 -5.28 -13.48 -6.12
N TYR A 190 -5.42 -12.24 -5.66
CA TYR A 190 -4.49 -11.16 -6.00
C TYR A 190 -3.10 -11.41 -5.39
N GLN A 191 -3.05 -11.78 -4.11
CA GLN A 191 -1.79 -12.08 -3.42
C GLN A 191 -1.06 -13.29 -4.00
N LYS A 192 -1.78 -14.34 -4.41
CA LYS A 192 -1.20 -15.46 -5.16
C LYS A 192 -0.56 -14.98 -6.48
N CYS A 193 -1.25 -14.13 -7.24
CA CYS A 193 -0.71 -13.56 -8.47
C CYS A 193 0.58 -12.75 -8.25
N ILE A 194 0.57 -11.85 -7.26
CA ILE A 194 1.76 -11.06 -6.89
C ILE A 194 2.90 -11.98 -6.43
N ALA A 195 2.60 -13.03 -5.65
CA ALA A 195 3.61 -13.99 -5.21
C ALA A 195 4.24 -14.74 -6.40
N TYR A 196 3.44 -15.08 -7.42
CA TYR A 196 3.93 -15.75 -8.63
C TYR A 196 4.78 -14.82 -9.49
N LEU A 197 4.39 -13.55 -9.63
CA LEU A 197 5.21 -12.51 -10.25
C LEU A 197 6.54 -12.29 -9.49
N TRP A 198 6.47 -12.19 -8.16
CA TRP A 198 7.65 -11.98 -7.31
C TRP A 198 8.66 -13.13 -7.44
N ARG A 199 8.17 -14.38 -7.44
CA ARG A 199 8.98 -15.60 -7.68
C ARG A 199 9.44 -15.74 -9.13
N GLY A 200 8.91 -14.94 -10.06
CA GLY A 200 9.18 -15.03 -11.50
C GLY A 200 8.58 -16.27 -12.14
N TRP A 201 7.52 -16.86 -11.60
CA TRP A 201 6.82 -17.98 -12.24
C TRP A 201 5.96 -17.51 -13.41
N LEU A 202 5.46 -16.28 -13.33
CA LEU A 202 4.79 -15.57 -14.40
C LEU A 202 5.75 -14.52 -14.96
N VAL A 203 6.03 -14.59 -16.25
CA VAL A 203 6.95 -13.69 -16.96
C VAL A 203 6.20 -13.07 -18.13
N GLN A 204 6.51 -11.82 -18.46
CA GLN A 204 5.99 -11.17 -19.65
C GLN A 204 6.55 -11.86 -20.89
N ASP A 205 5.71 -12.12 -21.89
CA ASP A 205 6.19 -12.78 -23.12
C ASP A 205 7.17 -11.88 -23.89
N GLU A 206 8.20 -12.48 -24.48
CA GLU A 206 9.23 -11.75 -25.23
C GLU A 206 8.69 -11.26 -26.58
N ASP A 207 7.79 -12.05 -27.20
CA ASP A 207 7.18 -11.76 -28.50
C ASP A 207 5.97 -10.83 -28.38
N ASP A 208 5.13 -10.99 -27.33
CA ASP A 208 3.99 -10.13 -27.04
C ASP A 208 4.03 -9.54 -25.60
N PRO A 209 4.47 -8.28 -25.42
CA PRO A 209 4.50 -7.64 -24.11
C PRO A 209 3.10 -7.40 -23.51
N SER A 210 2.02 -7.68 -24.24
CA SER A 210 0.66 -7.58 -23.71
C SER A 210 0.25 -8.78 -22.86
N GLU A 211 0.92 -9.92 -23.03
CA GLU A 211 0.59 -11.20 -22.41
C GLU A 211 1.63 -11.61 -21.36
N PHE A 212 1.15 -12.24 -20.30
CA PHE A 212 1.99 -12.88 -19.29
C PHE A 212 1.86 -14.38 -19.48
N VAL A 213 2.98 -15.09 -19.49
CA VAL A 213 3.05 -16.53 -19.74
C VAL A 213 3.75 -17.21 -18.57
N ASP A 214 3.29 -18.43 -18.30
CA ASP A 214 3.91 -19.35 -17.33
C ASP A 214 5.35 -19.74 -17.73
N TYR A 215 6.27 -19.69 -16.78
CA TYR A 215 7.66 -20.07 -17.01
C TYR A 215 7.79 -21.56 -17.33
N LYS A 216 8.23 -21.87 -18.55
CA LYS A 216 8.27 -23.24 -19.12
C LYS A 216 9.10 -24.24 -18.29
N ASN A 217 10.18 -23.79 -17.64
CA ASN A 217 11.11 -24.67 -16.92
C ASN A 217 10.82 -24.79 -15.41
N LYS A 218 9.66 -24.34 -14.92
CA LYS A 218 9.32 -24.36 -13.47
C LYS A 218 9.37 -25.73 -12.80
N THR A 219 9.11 -26.81 -13.56
CA THR A 219 9.06 -28.19 -13.04
C THR A 219 10.37 -28.97 -13.22
N ASN A 220 11.34 -28.44 -13.97
CA ASN A 220 12.58 -29.15 -14.26
C ASN A 220 13.45 -29.24 -13.01
N THR A 221 13.93 -30.43 -12.66
CA THR A 221 14.76 -30.63 -11.45
C THR A 221 16.27 -30.54 -11.70
N ASN A 222 16.68 -30.25 -12.93
CA ASN A 222 18.08 -30.21 -13.34
C ASN A 222 18.74 -28.92 -12.88
N PHE A 223 19.89 -29.04 -12.22
CA PHE A 223 20.60 -27.89 -11.65
C PHE A 223 21.14 -26.92 -12.74
N LEU A 224 21.68 -27.45 -13.84
CA LEU A 224 22.25 -26.61 -14.90
C LEU A 224 21.19 -25.78 -15.65
N ILE A 225 19.95 -26.28 -15.75
CA ILE A 225 18.87 -25.55 -16.44
C ILE A 225 18.45 -24.32 -15.62
N HIS A 226 18.70 -24.32 -14.30
CA HIS A 226 18.41 -23.17 -13.44
C HIS A 226 19.58 -22.18 -13.33
N MET A 227 20.72 -22.47 -13.98
CA MET A 227 21.88 -21.58 -14.05
C MET A 227 21.80 -20.66 -15.27
N ASP A 228 20.59 -20.23 -15.63
CA ASP A 228 20.35 -19.33 -16.74
C ASP A 228 20.34 -17.87 -16.26
N PRO A 229 21.11 -16.95 -16.88
CA PRO A 229 21.16 -15.55 -16.51
C PRO A 229 19.81 -14.85 -16.53
N ASP A 230 18.89 -15.26 -17.41
CA ASP A 230 17.53 -14.72 -17.50
C ASP A 230 16.77 -14.81 -16.18
N ARG A 231 17.14 -15.76 -15.31
CA ARG A 231 16.51 -15.91 -14.00
C ARG A 231 16.79 -14.74 -13.06
N MET A 232 17.89 -14.03 -13.27
CA MET A 232 18.19 -12.80 -12.52
C MET A 232 17.17 -11.67 -12.77
N ARG A 233 16.38 -11.76 -13.85
CA ARG A 233 15.28 -10.83 -14.13
C ARG A 233 14.11 -10.96 -13.14
N ALA A 234 14.02 -12.07 -12.40
CA ALA A 234 12.94 -12.25 -11.44
C ALA A 234 13.07 -11.27 -10.25
N PRO A 235 11.98 -10.60 -9.83
CA PRO A 235 12.00 -9.55 -8.80
C PRO A 235 12.65 -10.00 -7.48
N ARG A 236 12.37 -11.23 -7.03
CA ARG A 236 12.95 -11.81 -5.81
C ARG A 236 14.47 -11.83 -5.83
N TYR A 237 15.08 -12.26 -6.93
CA TYR A 237 16.53 -12.39 -7.06
C TYR A 237 17.18 -11.03 -7.26
N GLN A 238 16.55 -10.15 -8.05
CA GLN A 238 17.02 -8.78 -8.23
C GLN A 238 17.04 -8.01 -6.90
N ASN A 239 15.96 -8.06 -6.13
CA ASN A 239 15.90 -7.44 -4.80
C ASN A 239 16.94 -8.03 -3.83
N ALA A 240 17.12 -9.36 -3.83
CA ALA A 240 18.12 -10.01 -2.99
C ALA A 240 19.56 -9.59 -3.36
N ALA A 241 19.88 -9.48 -4.65
CA ALA A 241 21.17 -8.98 -5.10
C ALA A 241 21.37 -7.49 -4.75
N GLN A 242 20.35 -6.64 -4.94
CA GLN A 242 20.43 -5.23 -4.54
C GLN A 242 20.70 -5.09 -3.03
N LEU A 243 20.03 -5.88 -2.19
CA LEU A 243 20.31 -5.92 -0.75
C LEU A 243 21.76 -6.38 -0.48
N LEU A 244 22.24 -7.43 -1.13
CA LEU A 244 23.61 -7.93 -0.98
C LEU A 244 24.64 -6.84 -1.35
N PHE A 245 24.50 -6.20 -2.50
CA PHE A 245 25.42 -5.14 -2.94
C PHE A 245 25.31 -3.89 -2.06
N SER A 246 24.15 -3.60 -1.49
CA SER A 246 24.00 -2.53 -0.51
C SER A 246 24.74 -2.84 0.80
N ILE A 247 24.70 -4.09 1.28
CA ILE A 247 25.47 -4.53 2.45
C ILE A 247 26.98 -4.47 2.17
N ILE A 248 27.42 -4.91 1.00
CA ILE A 248 28.82 -4.81 0.58
C ILE A 248 29.25 -3.34 0.52
N TYR A 249 28.41 -2.46 -0.04
CA TYR A 249 28.69 -1.04 -0.11
C TYR A 249 28.83 -0.39 1.28
N LEU A 250 27.96 -0.77 2.23
CA LEU A 250 28.06 -0.32 3.62
C LEU A 250 29.33 -0.84 4.32
N ALA A 251 29.73 -2.10 4.05
CA ALA A 251 30.96 -2.67 4.57
C ALA A 251 32.20 -1.95 4.01
N LEU A 252 32.22 -1.64 2.70
CA LEU A 252 33.26 -0.85 2.06
C LEU A 252 33.33 0.57 2.63
N TYR A 253 32.18 1.20 2.85
CA TYR A 253 32.11 2.52 3.48
C TYR A 253 32.69 2.50 4.90
N THR A 254 32.26 1.54 5.72
CA THR A 254 32.76 1.38 7.09
C THR A 254 34.25 1.09 7.12
N ALA A 255 34.76 0.27 6.18
CA ALA A 255 36.18 0.02 6.02
C ALA A 255 36.94 1.28 5.60
N ALA A 256 36.42 2.05 4.63
CA ALA A 256 37.06 3.28 4.15
C ALA A 256 37.14 4.37 5.23
N VAL A 257 36.10 4.50 6.06
CA VAL A 257 36.09 5.45 7.19
C VAL A 257 37.04 5.01 8.30
N ASN A 258 37.11 3.72 8.64
CA ASN A 258 37.98 3.22 9.71
C ASN A 258 39.46 3.13 9.31
N THR A 259 39.74 2.89 8.03
CA THR A 259 41.10 2.84 7.48
C THR A 259 41.60 4.22 7.04
N ALA A 260 40.95 5.31 7.48
CA ALA A 260 41.31 6.67 7.15
C ALA A 260 42.79 6.95 7.49
N ASN A 261 43.65 6.81 6.49
CA ASN A 261 45.08 6.91 6.64
C ASN A 261 45.48 8.37 6.42
N SER A 262 46.28 8.91 7.34
CA SER A 262 46.79 10.28 7.26
C SER A 262 47.89 10.44 6.19
N SER A 263 48.36 9.34 5.59
CA SER A 263 49.48 9.36 4.64
C SER A 263 49.11 9.71 3.19
N GLY A 264 47.85 10.10 2.93
CA GLY A 264 47.42 10.62 1.62
C GLY A 264 47.42 9.61 0.46
N VAL A 265 47.54 8.30 0.74
CA VAL A 265 47.47 7.25 -0.29
C VAL A 265 46.05 6.69 -0.30
N LEU A 266 45.46 6.59 -1.50
CA LEU A 266 44.14 5.97 -1.69
C LEU A 266 44.21 4.49 -1.31
N ASP A 267 43.43 4.10 -0.32
CA ASP A 267 43.29 2.70 0.08
C ASP A 267 42.47 1.93 -0.97
N GLY A 268 42.71 0.62 -1.08
CA GLY A 268 41.95 -0.24 -1.99
C GLY A 268 40.45 -0.22 -1.68
N ALA A 269 40.07 -0.15 -0.39
CA ALA A 269 38.68 -0.04 0.04
C ALA A 269 38.05 1.30 -0.37
N GLU A 270 38.81 2.39 -0.29
CA GLU A 270 38.38 3.74 -0.71
C GLU A 270 38.16 3.80 -2.23
N ILE A 271 39.07 3.24 -3.02
CA ILE A 271 38.92 3.14 -4.48
C ILE A 271 37.67 2.32 -4.82
N ALA A 272 37.48 1.17 -4.18
CA ALA A 272 36.30 0.34 -4.37
C ALA A 272 35.00 1.08 -4.01
N LEU A 273 34.99 1.83 -2.90
CA LEU A 273 33.85 2.66 -2.48
C LEU A 273 33.49 3.70 -3.55
N TYR A 274 34.47 4.40 -4.12
CA TYR A 274 34.22 5.40 -5.15
C TYR A 274 33.76 4.78 -6.48
N ILE A 275 34.30 3.61 -6.87
CA ILE A 275 33.80 2.87 -8.04
C ILE A 275 32.33 2.48 -7.85
N PHE A 276 31.97 1.96 -6.68
CA PHE A 276 30.56 1.66 -6.36
C PHE A 276 29.70 2.91 -6.38
N THR A 277 30.18 4.02 -5.81
CA THR A 277 29.45 5.30 -5.80
C THR A 277 29.22 5.80 -7.22
N PHE A 278 30.22 5.75 -8.08
CA PHE A 278 30.11 6.12 -9.49
C PHE A 278 29.10 5.23 -10.23
N ALA A 279 29.14 3.92 -9.98
CA ALA A 279 28.18 2.97 -10.52
C ALA A 279 26.73 3.32 -10.12
N TYR A 280 26.48 3.63 -8.84
CA TYR A 280 25.17 4.06 -8.37
C TYR A 280 24.73 5.41 -8.94
N VAL A 281 25.64 6.38 -9.11
CA VAL A 281 25.33 7.66 -9.76
C VAL A 281 24.91 7.44 -11.20
N CYS A 282 25.64 6.62 -11.96
CA CYS A 282 25.29 6.29 -13.33
C CYS A 282 23.92 5.60 -13.43
N ASP A 283 23.62 4.67 -12.51
CA ASP A 283 22.32 4.00 -12.43
C ASP A 283 21.16 4.99 -12.22
N GLU A 284 21.28 5.89 -11.24
CA GLU A 284 20.25 6.91 -10.99
C GLU A 284 20.14 7.93 -12.13
N CYS A 285 21.25 8.31 -12.77
CA CYS A 285 21.22 9.18 -13.95
C CYS A 285 20.51 8.53 -15.14
N LEU A 286 20.73 7.23 -15.39
CA LEU A 286 20.06 6.48 -16.44
C LEU A 286 18.56 6.33 -16.16
N LYS A 287 18.20 6.02 -14.92
CA LYS A 287 16.79 5.99 -14.48
C LYS A 287 16.13 7.35 -14.67
N TYR A 288 16.79 8.43 -14.27
CA TYR A 288 16.28 9.79 -14.47
C TYR A 288 16.12 10.14 -15.96
N TYR A 289 17.06 9.74 -16.81
CA TYR A 289 16.98 9.95 -18.26
C TYR A 289 15.83 9.16 -18.90
N LYS A 290 15.66 7.88 -18.55
CA LYS A 290 14.59 7.02 -19.08
C LYS A 290 13.20 7.42 -18.58
N ALA A 291 13.08 7.79 -17.30
CA ALA A 291 11.81 7.99 -16.62
C ALA A 291 11.34 9.46 -16.56
N GLY A 292 12.25 10.42 -16.65
CA GLY A 292 11.99 11.83 -16.40
C GLY A 292 11.66 12.16 -14.93
N TYR A 293 11.02 13.32 -14.70
CA TYR A 293 10.69 13.86 -13.37
C TYR A 293 9.77 12.94 -12.53
N HIS A 294 9.05 12.02 -13.19
CA HIS A 294 8.05 11.17 -12.54
C HIS A 294 8.66 10.16 -11.55
N ILE A 295 9.95 9.82 -11.65
CA ILE A 295 10.63 8.86 -10.75
C ILE A 295 11.10 9.47 -9.41
N LEU A 296 10.83 10.76 -9.16
CA LEU A 296 11.26 11.45 -7.95
C LEU A 296 10.43 11.03 -6.72
N GLY A 297 10.80 9.90 -6.12
CA GLY A 297 10.37 9.51 -4.77
C GLY A 297 11.25 10.13 -3.68
N PHE A 298 10.72 10.18 -2.45
CA PHE A 298 11.47 10.65 -1.27
C PHE A 298 12.84 9.97 -1.14
N TRP A 299 12.87 8.65 -1.26
CA TRP A 299 14.08 7.87 -1.15
C TRP A 299 15.07 8.06 -2.30
N ASN A 300 14.57 8.35 -3.50
CA ASN A 300 15.43 8.68 -4.63
C ASN A 300 16.14 10.02 -4.37
N VAL A 301 15.41 11.04 -3.91
CA VAL A 301 16.00 12.33 -3.51
C VAL A 301 17.02 12.14 -2.38
N PHE A 302 16.68 11.33 -1.37
CA PHE A 302 17.59 11.02 -0.27
C PHE A 302 18.90 10.37 -0.75
N ASN A 303 18.80 9.39 -1.64
CA ASN A 303 19.94 8.72 -2.26
C ASN A 303 20.75 9.67 -3.14
N PHE A 304 20.09 10.53 -3.93
CA PHE A 304 20.75 11.55 -4.75
C PHE A 304 21.58 12.51 -3.89
N VAL A 305 21.05 12.96 -2.75
CA VAL A 305 21.80 13.82 -1.81
C VAL A 305 23.01 13.08 -1.23
N LEU A 306 22.86 11.81 -0.83
CA LEU A 306 23.96 10.97 -0.37
C LEU A 306 25.08 10.86 -1.44
N TYR A 307 24.70 10.53 -2.67
CA TYR A 307 25.67 10.40 -3.76
C TYR A 307 26.32 11.73 -4.15
N SER A 308 25.57 12.84 -4.07
CA SER A 308 26.11 14.18 -4.29
C SER A 308 27.20 14.51 -3.26
N PHE A 309 26.97 14.26 -1.97
CA PHE A 309 27.99 14.51 -0.94
C PHE A 309 29.23 13.63 -1.11
N LEU A 310 29.06 12.36 -1.46
CA LEU A 310 30.19 11.47 -1.76
C LEU A 310 30.99 11.92 -2.99
N THR A 311 30.30 12.40 -4.03
CA THR A 311 30.94 12.93 -5.23
C THR A 311 31.73 14.20 -4.90
N VAL A 312 31.17 15.09 -4.08
CA VAL A 312 31.90 16.27 -3.57
C VAL A 312 33.12 15.84 -2.76
N SER A 313 32.98 14.84 -1.88
CA SER A 313 34.12 14.32 -1.11
C SER A 313 35.21 13.78 -2.03
N LEU A 314 34.85 13.02 -3.07
CA LEU A 314 35.79 12.53 -4.09
C LEU A 314 36.49 13.68 -4.82
N VAL A 315 35.77 14.73 -5.20
CA VAL A 315 36.37 15.91 -5.87
C VAL A 315 37.37 16.60 -4.94
N LEU A 316 37.02 16.80 -3.67
CA LEU A 316 37.94 17.36 -2.67
C LEU A 316 39.17 16.47 -2.48
N ARG A 317 38.99 15.15 -2.50
CA ARG A 317 40.06 14.17 -2.40
C ARG A 317 41.01 14.24 -3.61
N ILE A 318 40.48 14.35 -4.82
CA ILE A 318 41.27 14.51 -6.05
C ILE A 318 42.06 15.82 -5.99
N ILE A 319 41.44 16.93 -5.54
CA ILE A 319 42.13 18.21 -5.35
C ILE A 319 43.27 18.05 -4.34
N GLY A 320 43.03 17.40 -3.20
CA GLY A 320 44.07 17.12 -2.21
C GLY A 320 45.24 16.33 -2.79
N LEU A 321 44.98 15.33 -3.65
CA LEU A 321 46.02 14.53 -4.31
C LEU A 321 46.81 15.31 -5.36
N VAL A 322 46.18 16.24 -6.08
CA VAL A 322 46.84 17.08 -7.08
C VAL A 322 47.82 18.06 -6.41
N TYR A 323 47.45 18.63 -5.25
CA TYR A 323 48.28 19.58 -4.49
C TYR A 323 49.16 18.90 -3.43
N ARG A 324 49.65 17.68 -3.71
CA ARG A 324 50.45 16.89 -2.74
C ARG A 324 51.75 17.58 -2.31
N ASP A 325 52.32 18.45 -3.14
CA ASP A 325 53.58 19.15 -2.84
C ASP A 325 53.39 20.34 -1.87
N GLU A 326 52.15 20.80 -1.65
CA GLU A 326 51.81 21.87 -0.69
C GLU A 326 51.14 21.30 0.56
N ASN A 327 51.95 20.94 1.57
CA ASN A 327 51.50 20.28 2.81
C ASN A 327 50.26 20.93 3.46
N ALA A 328 50.20 22.27 3.54
CA ALA A 328 49.10 22.98 4.21
C ALA A 328 47.76 22.91 3.44
N VAL A 329 47.82 22.86 2.12
CA VAL A 329 46.63 22.79 1.25
C VAL A 329 46.15 21.35 1.15
N HIS A 330 47.09 20.41 1.05
CA HIS A 330 46.82 18.97 1.09
C HIS A 330 46.05 18.58 2.35
N ASP A 331 46.58 18.90 3.53
CA ASP A 331 45.98 18.49 4.81
C ASP A 331 44.58 19.05 5.00
N LYS A 332 44.35 20.32 4.61
CA LYS A 332 43.05 20.99 4.72
C LYS A 332 41.96 20.33 3.87
N TYR A 333 42.25 20.06 2.59
CA TYR A 333 41.26 19.40 1.72
C TYR A 333 41.04 17.94 2.09
N ASN A 334 42.09 17.29 2.60
CA ASN A 334 42.01 15.91 3.08
C ASN A 334 41.12 15.79 4.32
N GLU A 335 41.31 16.69 5.29
CA GLU A 335 40.47 16.79 6.48
C GLU A 335 39.01 17.10 6.12
N LEU A 336 38.79 18.06 5.21
CA LEU A 336 37.44 18.42 4.77
C LEU A 336 36.72 17.25 4.08
N SER A 337 37.44 16.47 3.25
CA SER A 337 36.90 15.28 2.60
C SER A 337 36.49 14.20 3.62
N TYR A 338 37.32 13.92 4.63
CA TYR A 338 36.98 12.96 5.69
C TYR A 338 35.86 13.46 6.62
N ASN A 339 35.82 14.75 6.92
CA ASN A 339 34.72 15.37 7.68
C ASN A 339 33.41 15.23 6.91
N LEU A 340 33.43 15.46 5.59
CA LEU A 340 32.26 15.27 4.74
C LEU A 340 31.85 13.79 4.67
N LEU A 341 32.80 12.87 4.54
CA LEU A 341 32.53 11.44 4.55
C LEU A 341 31.85 11.02 5.87
N SER A 342 32.37 11.51 7.00
CA SER A 342 31.81 11.25 8.34
C SER A 342 30.41 11.84 8.51
N PHE A 343 30.16 13.03 7.97
CA PHE A 343 28.83 13.66 7.99
C PHE A 343 27.76 12.83 7.27
N VAL A 344 28.14 12.09 6.22
CA VAL A 344 27.23 11.25 5.43
C VAL A 344 26.96 9.88 6.10
N ALA A 345 27.64 9.54 7.20
CA ALA A 345 27.49 8.24 7.86
C ALA A 345 26.05 7.87 8.22
N PRO A 346 25.24 8.76 8.86
CA PRO A 346 23.85 8.43 9.17
C PRO A 346 23.00 8.19 7.91
N MET A 347 23.34 8.85 6.79
CA MET A 347 22.66 8.66 5.53
C MET A 347 22.92 7.27 4.92
N PHE A 348 24.15 6.75 5.07
CA PHE A 348 24.48 5.38 4.66
C PHE A 348 23.69 4.33 5.44
N TRP A 349 23.60 4.49 6.76
CA TRP A 349 22.88 3.55 7.61
C TRP A 349 21.36 3.61 7.37
N SER A 350 20.80 4.80 7.21
CA SER A 350 19.37 4.96 6.88
C SER A 350 19.02 4.42 5.49
N ARG A 351 19.96 4.43 4.53
CA ARG A 351 19.78 3.73 3.24
C ARG A 351 19.55 2.23 3.44
N LEU A 352 20.09 1.57 4.46
CA LEU A 352 19.82 0.15 4.69
C LEU A 352 18.35 -0.11 5.04
N LEU A 353 17.69 0.84 5.71
CA LEU A 353 16.27 0.74 6.07
C LEU A 353 15.38 0.56 4.84
N LEU A 354 15.78 1.09 3.68
CA LEU A 354 15.07 0.92 2.41
C LEU A 354 14.87 -0.53 2.00
N TYR A 355 15.85 -1.39 2.31
CA TYR A 355 15.81 -2.78 1.89
C TYR A 355 15.24 -3.70 2.98
N PHE A 356 15.04 -3.17 4.20
CA PHE A 356 14.33 -3.88 5.28
C PHE A 356 12.81 -3.87 5.11
N ASP A 357 12.28 -3.13 4.15
CA ASP A 357 10.88 -3.22 3.70
C ASP A 357 10.42 -4.64 3.33
N SER A 358 11.37 -5.53 3.02
CA SER A 358 11.13 -6.95 2.70
C SER A 358 10.65 -7.75 3.92
N PHE A 359 10.79 -7.21 5.13
CA PHE A 359 10.26 -7.78 6.36
C PHE A 359 8.96 -7.10 6.75
N ARG A 360 7.90 -7.89 6.99
CA ARG A 360 6.55 -7.39 7.34
C ARG A 360 6.54 -6.28 8.39
N PHE A 361 7.23 -6.50 9.51
CA PHE A 361 7.28 -5.54 10.62
C PHE A 361 7.90 -4.19 10.20
N PHE A 362 9.05 -4.23 9.54
CA PHE A 362 9.76 -3.02 9.12
C PHE A 362 9.06 -2.34 7.94
N GLY A 363 8.51 -3.11 7.00
CA GLY A 363 7.73 -2.59 5.87
C GLY A 363 6.52 -1.78 6.36
N ALA A 364 5.70 -2.36 7.24
CA ALA A 364 4.55 -1.65 7.83
C ALA A 364 4.99 -0.37 8.58
N MET A 365 6.04 -0.45 9.40
CA MET A 365 6.56 0.71 10.12
C MET A 365 7.03 1.84 9.17
N LEU A 366 7.64 1.50 8.04
CA LEU A 366 8.05 2.49 7.04
C LEU A 366 6.86 3.17 6.36
N VAL A 367 5.73 2.48 6.16
CA VAL A 367 4.47 3.12 5.70
C VAL A 367 4.02 4.16 6.70
N VAL A 368 3.91 3.74 7.97
CA VAL A 368 3.45 4.58 9.07
C VAL A 368 4.28 5.86 9.13
N LEU A 369 5.62 5.73 9.15
CA LEU A 369 6.53 6.87 9.15
C LEU A 369 6.34 7.79 7.94
N LYS A 370 6.17 7.23 6.74
CA LYS A 370 5.96 8.01 5.51
C LYS A 370 4.66 8.82 5.55
N VAL A 371 3.56 8.22 5.99
CA VAL A 371 2.26 8.89 6.07
C VAL A 371 2.29 9.96 7.15
N MET A 372 2.82 9.65 8.34
CA MET A 372 3.02 10.63 9.40
C MET A 372 3.81 11.86 8.94
N MET A 373 4.90 11.64 8.20
CA MET A 373 5.72 12.72 7.66
C MET A 373 4.97 13.58 6.63
N LYS A 374 4.06 12.98 5.86
CA LYS A 374 3.21 13.71 4.91
C LYS A 374 2.18 14.57 5.64
N GLU A 375 1.51 14.00 6.64
CA GLU A 375 0.50 14.72 7.43
C GLU A 375 1.12 15.83 8.29
N SER A 376 2.32 15.62 8.83
CA SER A 376 3.03 16.66 9.59
C SER A 376 3.63 17.76 8.73
N LEU A 377 3.63 17.65 7.40
CA LEU A 377 4.18 18.69 6.52
C LEU A 377 3.44 20.02 6.70
N ILE A 378 2.12 19.99 6.83
CA ILE A 378 1.30 21.19 7.11
C ILE A 378 1.70 21.80 8.45
N PHE A 379 1.94 20.95 9.46
CA PHE A 379 2.42 21.38 10.76
C PHE A 379 3.83 21.99 10.69
N PHE A 380 4.77 21.37 9.97
CA PHE A 380 6.11 21.93 9.75
C PHE A 380 6.05 23.27 9.01
N ALA A 381 5.16 23.42 8.04
CA ALA A 381 4.93 24.70 7.38
C ALA A 381 4.42 25.77 8.36
N LEU A 382 3.47 25.43 9.23
CA LEU A 382 3.00 26.31 10.30
C LEU A 382 4.14 26.68 11.27
N LEU A 383 4.92 25.68 11.71
CA LEU A 383 6.07 25.88 12.58
C LEU A 383 7.09 26.84 11.95
N ILE A 384 7.40 26.69 10.66
CA ILE A 384 8.31 27.59 9.93
C ILE A 384 7.75 29.02 9.89
N VAL A 385 6.46 29.21 9.63
CA VAL A 385 5.83 30.54 9.63
C VAL A 385 5.93 31.19 11.01
N VAL A 386 5.68 30.43 12.08
CA VAL A 386 5.82 30.90 13.45
C VAL A 386 7.28 31.28 13.75
N ILE A 387 8.24 30.41 13.40
CA ILE A 387 9.68 30.67 13.56
C ILE A 387 10.09 31.94 12.82
N ILE A 388 9.67 32.13 11.57
CA ILE A 388 9.99 33.34 10.79
C ILE A 388 9.39 34.58 11.46
N GLY A 389 8.17 34.51 11.98
CA GLY A 389 7.54 35.63 12.69
C GLY A 389 8.30 36.03 13.96
N PHE A 390 8.73 35.04 14.76
CA PHE A 390 9.56 35.30 15.94
C PHE A 390 10.97 35.76 15.58
N LEU A 391 11.60 35.18 14.55
CA LEU A 391 12.90 35.59 14.04
C LEU A 391 12.87 37.05 13.57
N GLN A 392 11.81 37.43 12.84
CA GLN A 392 11.60 38.82 12.44
C GLN A 392 11.44 39.75 13.66
N ALA A 393 10.75 39.31 14.71
CA ALA A 393 10.59 40.10 15.92
C ALA A 393 11.93 40.26 16.68
N PHE A 394 12.75 39.21 16.78
CA PHE A 394 14.09 39.29 17.39
C PHE A 394 15.05 40.17 16.59
N ILE A 395 15.09 40.03 15.26
CA ILE A 395 15.89 40.90 14.39
C ILE A 395 15.42 42.36 14.51
N GLY A 396 14.10 42.59 14.61
CA GLY A 396 13.56 43.93 14.81
C GLY A 396 13.98 44.56 16.15
N LEU A 397 14.11 43.75 17.20
CA LEU A 397 14.58 44.18 18.51
C LEU A 397 16.09 44.48 18.50
N ASP A 398 16.87 43.61 17.87
CA ASP A 398 18.33 43.73 17.69
C ASP A 398 18.72 45.02 16.93
N ILE A 399 18.04 45.29 15.81
CA ILE A 399 18.25 46.51 15.02
C ILE A 399 17.91 47.78 15.84
N ALA A 400 16.90 47.70 16.71
CA ALA A 400 16.46 48.84 17.51
C ALA A 400 17.44 49.20 18.64
N ASP A 401 18.20 48.23 19.17
CA ASP A 401 19.14 48.42 20.25
C ASP A 401 20.55 48.80 19.77
N ASP A 402 21.16 48.01 18.87
CA ASP A 402 22.61 48.11 18.62
C ASP A 402 22.99 48.68 17.24
N ASN A 403 22.01 48.91 16.34
CA ASN A 403 22.19 49.50 15.01
C ASN A 403 23.27 48.80 14.13
N ILE A 404 23.69 47.58 14.51
CA ILE A 404 24.66 46.72 13.85
C ILE A 404 24.03 45.33 13.74
N MET A 405 23.92 44.80 12.54
CA MET A 405 23.32 43.49 12.27
C MET A 405 24.36 42.37 12.51
N GLY A 406 24.76 42.19 13.77
CA GLY A 406 25.84 41.25 14.17
C GLY A 406 25.33 39.88 14.64
N ASP A 407 24.16 39.83 15.29
CA ASP A 407 23.81 38.71 16.16
C ASP A 407 22.69 37.81 15.62
N THR A 408 22.34 37.97 14.34
CA THR A 408 21.33 37.12 13.68
C THR A 408 21.67 35.64 13.74
N TRP A 409 22.96 35.27 13.67
CA TRP A 409 23.39 33.87 13.80
C TRP A 409 23.15 33.30 15.19
N PHE A 410 23.42 34.09 16.24
CA PHE A 410 23.14 33.71 17.62
C PHE A 410 21.63 33.50 17.85
N ILE A 411 20.79 34.41 17.35
CA ILE A 411 19.32 34.29 17.44
C ILE A 411 18.85 33.00 16.75
N ILE A 412 19.34 32.71 15.54
CA ILE A 412 18.98 31.50 14.79
C ILE A 412 19.42 30.24 15.55
N GLU A 413 20.65 30.22 16.08
CA GLU A 413 21.18 29.09 16.85
C GLU A 413 20.33 28.84 18.11
N SER A 414 20.05 29.87 18.89
CA SER A 414 19.25 29.76 20.11
C SER A 414 17.81 29.34 19.83
N MET A 415 17.19 29.85 18.76
CA MET A 415 15.86 29.39 18.34
C MET A 415 15.86 27.93 17.88
N LEU A 416 16.91 27.48 17.19
CA LEU A 416 17.09 26.07 16.80
C LEU A 416 17.24 25.17 18.03
N LYS A 417 18.05 25.57 19.02
CA LYS A 417 18.21 24.84 20.28
C LYS A 417 16.89 24.73 21.06
N ALA A 418 16.09 25.79 21.08
CA ALA A 418 14.76 25.76 21.69
C ALA A 418 13.80 24.78 20.99
N ILE A 419 13.85 24.67 19.66
CA ILE A 419 13.09 23.67 18.88
C ILE A 419 13.56 22.25 19.23
N MET A 420 14.86 22.04 19.45
CA MET A 420 15.44 20.77 19.90
C MET A 420 15.16 20.45 21.39
N GLN A 421 14.22 21.15 22.03
CA GLN A 421 13.86 21.02 23.45
C GLN A 421 14.99 21.35 24.43
N SER A 422 15.98 22.12 24.00
CA SER A 422 17.08 22.60 24.85
C SER A 422 17.21 24.13 24.79
N PRO A 423 16.20 24.90 25.25
CA PRO A 423 16.28 26.36 25.22
C PRO A 423 17.34 26.88 26.19
N GLU A 424 18.29 27.64 25.67
CA GLU A 424 19.23 28.43 26.46
C GLU A 424 18.66 29.86 26.57
N PHE A 425 18.60 30.40 27.78
CA PHE A 425 18.12 31.76 28.06
C PHE A 425 19.26 32.78 28.18
N ASP A 426 20.49 32.29 28.22
CA ASP A 426 21.70 33.11 28.33
C ASP A 426 21.88 33.94 27.05
N GLY A 427 22.30 35.20 27.19
CA GLY A 427 22.46 36.14 26.07
C GLY A 427 21.20 36.88 25.61
N PHE A 428 19.98 36.47 25.99
CA PHE A 428 18.74 37.23 25.67
C PHE A 428 18.47 38.42 26.61
N GLU A 429 19.28 38.57 27.66
CA GLU A 429 19.25 39.73 28.57
C GLU A 429 19.82 40.99 27.92
N ASP A 430 20.71 40.82 26.93
CA ASP A 430 21.36 41.92 26.22
C ASP A 430 20.52 42.47 25.05
N PHE A 431 19.48 41.74 24.61
CA PHE A 431 18.59 42.16 23.52
C PHE A 431 17.32 42.83 24.06
N GLY A 432 17.22 44.16 23.93
CA GLY A 432 16.02 44.97 24.16
C GLY A 432 15.32 44.66 25.47
N HIS A 433 16.06 44.66 26.58
CA HIS A 433 15.53 44.34 27.90
C HIS A 433 14.37 45.28 28.28
N PRO A 434 13.19 44.78 28.70
CA PRO A 434 12.85 43.40 29.05
C PRO A 434 12.12 42.59 27.95
N PHE A 435 11.89 43.18 26.77
CA PHE A 435 11.01 42.62 25.75
C PHE A 435 11.59 41.39 25.05
N GLY A 436 12.91 41.33 24.83
CA GLY A 436 13.57 40.17 24.22
C GLY A 436 13.40 38.89 25.05
N LEU A 437 13.62 38.99 26.37
CA LEU A 437 13.43 37.88 27.30
C LEU A 437 11.98 37.38 27.33
N ILE A 438 11.01 38.31 27.41
CA ILE A 438 9.58 37.98 27.40
C ILE A 438 9.18 37.31 26.08
N LEU A 439 9.66 37.83 24.95
CA LEU A 439 9.40 37.27 23.63
C LEU A 439 9.95 35.84 23.50
N TYR A 440 11.14 35.58 24.05
CA TYR A 440 11.74 34.24 24.06
C TYR A 440 11.00 33.26 24.97
N TYR A 441 10.52 33.69 26.14
CA TYR A 441 9.60 32.88 26.96
C TYR A 441 8.30 32.55 26.22
N CYS A 442 7.74 33.52 25.48
CA CYS A 442 6.55 33.29 24.67
C CYS A 442 6.82 32.31 23.53
N PHE A 443 7.95 32.47 22.83
CA PHE A 443 8.39 31.58 21.76
C PHE A 443 8.56 30.14 22.26
N THR A 444 9.31 29.95 23.35
CA THR A 444 9.53 28.62 23.94
C THR A 444 8.22 27.99 24.41
N PHE A 445 7.30 28.76 25.00
CA PHE A 445 5.97 28.27 25.35
C PHE A 445 5.16 27.82 24.12
N VAL A 446 5.11 28.64 23.07
CA VAL A 446 4.36 28.30 21.85
C VAL A 446 4.95 27.08 21.15
N VAL A 447 6.27 27.03 20.96
CA VAL A 447 6.91 25.94 20.21
C VAL A 447 6.97 24.64 21.03
N MET A 448 7.49 24.70 22.25
CA MET A 448 7.77 23.50 23.04
C MET A 448 6.51 22.93 23.71
N ILE A 449 5.61 23.78 24.21
CA ILE A 449 4.44 23.32 24.97
C ILE A 449 3.21 23.16 24.07
N ILE A 450 2.95 24.11 23.17
CA ILE A 450 1.75 24.02 22.32
C ILE A 450 2.05 23.18 21.08
N LEU A 451 2.93 23.66 20.21
CA LEU A 451 3.13 23.07 18.89
C LEU A 451 3.65 21.63 19.00
N LEU A 452 4.68 21.37 19.81
CA LEU A 452 5.26 20.03 19.90
C LEU A 452 4.30 18.99 20.50
N ASN A 453 3.48 19.36 21.48
CA ASN A 453 2.47 18.43 22.02
C ASN A 453 1.35 18.15 21.00
N ILE A 454 0.96 19.13 20.19
CA ILE A 454 0.04 18.92 19.07
C ILE A 454 0.68 17.98 18.04
N LEU A 455 1.97 18.13 17.73
CA LEU A 455 2.67 17.23 16.81
C LEU A 455 2.67 15.79 17.31
N ILE A 456 2.95 15.58 18.60
CA ILE A 456 2.89 14.24 19.23
C ILE A 456 1.47 13.67 19.14
N ALA A 457 0.44 14.48 19.41
CA ALA A 457 -0.96 14.03 19.32
C ALA A 457 -1.35 13.63 17.89
N LEU A 458 -0.94 14.42 16.89
CA LEU A 458 -1.17 14.10 15.47
C LEU A 458 -0.43 12.83 15.05
N TYR A 459 0.81 12.64 15.52
CA TYR A 459 1.54 11.40 15.28
C TYR A 459 0.87 10.20 15.94
N ASN A 460 0.37 10.29 17.17
CA ASN A 460 -0.32 9.16 17.80
C ASN A 460 -1.61 8.78 17.04
N SER A 461 -2.42 9.77 16.65
CA SER A 461 -3.63 9.51 15.86
C SER A 461 -3.31 8.85 14.51
N ALA A 462 -2.35 9.42 13.77
CA ALA A 462 -1.94 8.86 12.48
C ALA A 462 -1.25 7.49 12.62
N TYR A 463 -0.62 7.20 13.76
CA TYR A 463 -0.07 5.88 14.05
C TYR A 463 -1.17 4.83 14.14
N GLU A 464 -2.20 5.10 14.94
CA GLU A 464 -3.29 4.17 15.22
C GLU A 464 -4.06 3.83 13.94
N ASP A 465 -4.43 4.85 13.15
CA ASP A 465 -5.20 4.67 11.91
C ASP A 465 -4.51 3.73 10.90
N ILE A 466 -3.17 3.76 10.84
CA ILE A 466 -2.38 2.93 9.92
C ILE A 466 -2.04 1.58 10.55
N TYR A 467 -1.77 1.56 11.86
CA TYR A 467 -1.41 0.33 12.57
C TYR A 467 -2.55 -0.68 12.55
N ASP A 468 -3.80 -0.23 12.66
CA ASP A 468 -4.99 -1.10 12.58
C ASP A 468 -5.12 -1.79 11.21
N ASN A 469 -4.56 -1.18 10.15
CA ASN A 469 -4.54 -1.71 8.79
C ASN A 469 -3.15 -2.18 8.33
N ALA A 470 -2.21 -2.42 9.25
CA ALA A 470 -0.79 -2.62 8.94
C ALA A 470 -0.50 -3.81 8.01
N ASP A 471 -1.25 -4.91 8.13
CA ASP A 471 -1.05 -6.09 7.28
C ASP A 471 -1.47 -5.79 5.84
N ASP A 472 -2.64 -5.17 5.68
CA ASP A 472 -3.21 -4.72 4.41
C ASP A 472 -2.29 -3.68 3.72
N GLU A 473 -1.74 -2.74 4.48
CA GLU A 473 -0.74 -1.77 4.01
C GLU A 473 0.59 -2.44 3.60
N TYR A 474 1.04 -3.44 4.34
CA TYR A 474 2.21 -4.22 3.96
C TYR A 474 1.99 -4.97 2.65
N LEU A 475 0.81 -5.59 2.45
CA LEU A 475 0.46 -6.26 1.21
C LEU A 475 0.42 -5.28 0.04
N ALA A 476 -0.08 -4.05 0.26
CA ALA A 476 -0.05 -2.97 -0.72
C ALA A 476 1.37 -2.54 -1.08
N LEU A 477 2.25 -2.37 -0.09
CA LEU A 477 3.67 -2.10 -0.32
C LEU A 477 4.37 -3.21 -1.09
N PHE A 478 4.12 -4.47 -0.72
CA PHE A 478 4.74 -5.61 -1.37
C PHE A 478 4.30 -5.74 -2.83
N ALA A 479 3.02 -5.50 -3.11
CA ALA A 479 2.49 -5.43 -4.47
C ALA A 479 3.11 -4.26 -5.24
N GLN A 480 3.23 -3.07 -4.63
CA GLN A 480 3.87 -1.91 -5.24
C GLN A 480 5.33 -2.19 -5.60
N LYS A 481 6.08 -2.78 -4.68
CA LYS A 481 7.48 -3.17 -4.88
C LYS A 481 7.62 -4.19 -6.01
N THR A 482 6.79 -5.23 -6.02
CA THR A 482 6.78 -6.25 -7.08
C THR A 482 6.50 -5.60 -8.43
N MET A 483 5.51 -4.70 -8.50
CA MET A 483 5.13 -4.03 -9.73
C MET A 483 6.22 -3.09 -10.26
N GLN A 484 7.02 -2.47 -9.38
CA GLN A 484 8.18 -1.66 -9.81
C GLN A 484 9.20 -2.48 -10.61
N PHE A 485 9.42 -3.75 -10.24
CA PHE A 485 10.30 -4.66 -10.98
C PHE A 485 9.67 -5.20 -12.26
N VAL A 486 8.34 -5.41 -12.28
CA VAL A 486 7.63 -6.02 -13.42
C VAL A 486 7.22 -5.00 -14.49
N ARG A 487 6.91 -3.75 -14.14
CA ARG A 487 6.36 -2.73 -15.07
C ARG A 487 7.37 -2.24 -16.12
N ALA A 488 8.65 -2.25 -15.77
CA ALA A 488 9.75 -1.88 -16.65
C ALA A 488 10.90 -2.88 -16.45
N PRO A 489 10.78 -4.10 -17.00
CA PRO A 489 11.89 -5.03 -16.99
C PRO A 489 12.97 -4.43 -17.89
N ASP A 490 14.10 -4.03 -17.31
CA ASP A 490 15.27 -3.69 -18.12
C ASP A 490 15.65 -4.94 -18.92
N GLU A 491 15.82 -4.79 -20.24
CA GLU A 491 16.20 -5.87 -21.18
C GLU A 491 17.50 -6.56 -20.71
N ASN A 492 18.38 -5.78 -20.08
CA ASN A 492 19.58 -6.22 -19.38
C ASN A 492 19.56 -5.70 -17.93
N VAL A 493 19.36 -6.60 -16.95
CA VAL A 493 19.29 -6.22 -15.53
C VAL A 493 20.69 -6.24 -14.92
N TYR A 494 21.52 -5.23 -15.21
CA TYR A 494 22.78 -5.05 -14.50
C TYR A 494 22.57 -4.24 -13.22
N ILE A 495 22.65 -4.93 -12.09
CA ILE A 495 22.60 -4.31 -10.77
C ILE A 495 23.94 -3.61 -10.49
N ALA A 496 23.91 -2.37 -10.00
CA ALA A 496 25.11 -1.68 -9.53
C ALA A 496 25.87 -2.55 -8.51
N PRO A 497 27.20 -2.74 -8.64
CA PRO A 497 28.15 -1.97 -9.45
C PRO A 497 28.38 -2.45 -10.89
N PHE A 498 27.78 -3.59 -11.29
CA PHE A 498 28.06 -4.22 -12.58
C PHE A 498 27.42 -3.48 -13.77
N ASN A 499 26.53 -2.51 -13.53
CA ASN A 499 26.00 -1.62 -14.55
C ASN A 499 27.09 -0.84 -15.31
N LEU A 500 28.25 -0.57 -14.71
CA LEU A 500 29.39 0.02 -15.42
C LEU A 500 29.89 -0.88 -16.55
N VAL A 501 29.86 -2.21 -16.34
CA VAL A 501 30.26 -3.18 -17.36
C VAL A 501 29.29 -3.14 -18.53
N GLU A 502 27.98 -3.06 -18.25
CA GLU A 502 26.97 -2.85 -19.29
C GLU A 502 27.21 -1.58 -20.08
N ILE A 503 27.41 -0.43 -19.42
CA ILE A 503 27.63 0.84 -20.11
C ILE A 503 28.83 0.77 -21.05
N ILE A 504 29.91 0.09 -20.63
CA ILE A 504 31.11 -0.12 -21.44
C ILE A 504 30.82 -1.07 -22.61
N ILE A 505 30.16 -2.20 -22.36
CA ILE A 505 29.85 -3.22 -23.38
C ILE A 505 28.85 -2.67 -24.40
N SER A 506 27.73 -2.10 -23.96
CA SER A 506 26.72 -1.48 -24.82
C SER A 506 27.33 -0.33 -25.62
N GLY A 507 28.06 0.58 -24.98
CA GLY A 507 28.71 1.70 -25.67
C GLY A 507 29.74 1.28 -26.73
N LEU A 508 30.43 0.15 -26.53
CA LEU A 508 31.46 -0.34 -27.46
C LEU A 508 30.93 -1.32 -28.51
N LEU A 509 29.93 -2.15 -28.20
CA LEU A 509 29.51 -3.28 -29.03
C LEU A 509 28.18 -3.06 -29.75
N GLU A 510 27.26 -2.24 -29.21
CA GLU A 510 25.91 -2.06 -29.78
C GLU A 510 25.96 -1.49 -31.21
N TRP A 511 26.95 -0.63 -31.50
CA TRP A 511 27.10 -0.06 -32.84
C TRP A 511 27.74 -1.02 -33.85
N TRP A 512 28.43 -2.07 -33.40
CA TRP A 512 29.29 -2.92 -34.24
C TRP A 512 28.76 -4.34 -34.44
N ILE A 513 27.84 -4.81 -33.59
CA ILE A 513 27.43 -6.23 -33.51
C ILE A 513 25.91 -6.38 -33.76
N PRO A 514 25.46 -7.40 -34.52
CA PRO A 514 24.04 -7.72 -34.65
C PRO A 514 23.41 -8.20 -33.33
N LYS A 515 22.15 -7.83 -33.08
CA LYS A 515 21.43 -8.01 -31.79
C LYS A 515 21.54 -9.41 -31.18
N SER A 516 21.37 -10.47 -31.97
CA SER A 516 21.44 -11.85 -31.47
C SER A 516 22.83 -12.25 -30.96
N THR A 517 23.90 -11.70 -31.55
CA THR A 517 25.26 -11.95 -31.08
C THR A 517 25.57 -11.10 -29.85
N TYR A 518 25.00 -9.90 -29.77
CA TYR A 518 25.08 -9.05 -28.58
C TYR A 518 24.39 -9.72 -27.37
N GLU A 519 23.17 -10.24 -27.54
CA GLU A 519 22.44 -11.00 -26.52
C GLU A 519 23.28 -12.19 -26.01
N PHE A 520 23.82 -13.01 -26.92
CA PHE A 520 24.67 -14.14 -26.53
C PHE A 520 25.93 -13.74 -25.74
N ILE A 521 26.62 -12.66 -26.15
CA ILE A 521 27.79 -12.15 -25.44
C ILE A 521 27.39 -11.63 -24.06
N ASN A 522 26.28 -10.89 -24.00
CA ASN A 522 25.72 -10.33 -22.79
C ASN A 522 25.35 -11.43 -21.79
N ASP A 523 24.70 -12.51 -22.24
CA ASP A 523 24.36 -13.67 -21.41
C ASP A 523 25.62 -14.37 -20.88
N CYS A 524 26.66 -14.52 -21.72
CA CYS A 524 27.94 -15.08 -21.26
C CYS A 524 28.58 -14.20 -20.16
N VAL A 525 28.53 -12.88 -20.31
CA VAL A 525 29.08 -11.93 -19.33
C VAL A 525 28.26 -11.94 -18.05
N MET A 526 26.92 -11.96 -18.15
CA MET A 526 26.02 -12.06 -16.99
C MET A 526 26.22 -13.39 -16.26
N ALA A 527 26.33 -14.50 -16.99
CA ALA A 527 26.61 -15.82 -16.42
C ALA A 527 27.93 -15.82 -15.64
N PHE A 528 28.96 -15.14 -16.16
CA PHE A 528 30.25 -15.04 -15.49
C PHE A 528 30.19 -14.16 -14.23
N LEU A 529 29.63 -12.95 -14.32
CA LEU A 529 29.57 -12.00 -13.22
C LEU A 529 28.64 -12.47 -12.08
N TYR A 530 27.48 -13.02 -12.44
CA TYR A 530 26.48 -13.48 -11.49
C TYR A 530 26.64 -14.96 -11.13
N SER A 531 27.67 -15.68 -11.61
CA SER A 531 27.88 -17.11 -11.32
C SER A 531 27.71 -17.49 -9.84
N PRO A 532 28.29 -16.78 -8.85
CA PRO A 532 28.12 -17.12 -7.44
C PRO A 532 26.66 -16.98 -6.96
N LEU A 533 25.97 -15.97 -7.47
CA LEU A 533 24.58 -15.71 -7.13
C LEU A 533 23.65 -16.72 -7.81
N LEU A 534 23.87 -16.99 -9.10
CA LEU A 534 23.16 -17.99 -9.90
C LEU A 534 23.29 -19.40 -9.30
N PHE A 535 24.43 -19.73 -8.70
CA PHE A 535 24.58 -20.99 -7.99
C PHE A 535 23.62 -21.11 -6.81
N VAL A 536 23.47 -20.03 -6.03
CA VAL A 536 22.55 -19.97 -4.88
C VAL A 536 21.10 -19.99 -5.37
N THR A 537 20.77 -19.23 -6.42
CA THR A 537 19.41 -19.25 -6.98
C THR A 537 19.06 -20.65 -7.48
N ALA A 538 19.90 -21.28 -8.30
CA ALA A 538 19.68 -22.62 -8.82
C ALA A 538 19.51 -23.67 -7.70
N PHE A 539 20.17 -23.50 -6.56
CA PHE A 539 19.95 -24.36 -5.38
C PHE A 539 18.54 -24.21 -4.80
N PHE A 540 18.07 -22.97 -4.62
CA PHE A 540 16.71 -22.71 -4.14
C PHE A 540 15.65 -23.17 -5.15
N GLU A 541 15.85 -22.90 -6.43
CA GLU A 541 14.90 -23.29 -7.49
C GLU A 541 14.78 -24.78 -7.64
N ARG A 542 15.89 -25.52 -7.49
CA ARG A 542 15.84 -26.97 -7.50
C ARG A 542 14.99 -27.52 -6.36
N ARG A 543 15.01 -26.86 -5.19
CA ARG A 543 14.16 -27.23 -4.05
C ARG A 543 12.70 -26.89 -4.35
N ASP A 544 12.44 -25.70 -4.87
CA ASP A 544 11.09 -25.25 -5.23
C ASP A 544 10.49 -26.14 -6.33
N ALA A 545 11.24 -26.46 -7.38
CA ALA A 545 10.81 -27.37 -8.46
C ALA A 545 10.49 -28.79 -7.97
N ARG A 546 11.21 -29.28 -6.95
CA ARG A 546 10.90 -30.58 -6.32
C ARG A 546 9.58 -30.52 -5.57
N ASN A 547 9.30 -29.43 -4.88
CA ASN A 547 8.03 -29.22 -4.17
C ASN A 547 6.88 -29.10 -5.17
N ILE A 548 7.01 -28.28 -6.22
CA ILE A 548 5.99 -28.12 -7.27
C ILE A 548 5.66 -29.47 -7.91
N ARG A 549 6.69 -30.29 -8.24
CA ARG A 549 6.48 -31.62 -8.80
C ARG A 549 5.74 -32.54 -7.83
N HIS A 550 5.99 -32.42 -6.53
CA HIS A 550 5.29 -33.18 -5.51
C HIS A 550 3.81 -32.75 -5.41
N ASN A 551 3.53 -31.46 -5.36
CA ASN A 551 2.16 -30.92 -5.30
C ASN A 551 1.34 -31.32 -6.53
N ARG A 552 1.92 -31.16 -7.73
CA ARG A 552 1.28 -31.59 -8.99
C ARG A 552 0.98 -33.09 -9.03
N SER A 553 1.79 -33.92 -8.38
CA SER A 553 1.53 -35.36 -8.31
C SER A 553 0.31 -35.70 -7.43
N ARG A 554 -0.08 -34.79 -6.53
CA ARG A 554 -1.28 -34.86 -5.69
C ARG A 554 -2.49 -34.13 -6.28
N GLY A 555 -2.28 -33.36 -7.36
CA GLY A 555 -3.32 -32.49 -7.93
C GLY A 555 -3.55 -31.20 -7.12
N GLU A 556 -2.63 -30.87 -6.22
CA GLU A 556 -2.62 -29.64 -5.42
C GLU A 556 -2.01 -28.48 -6.23
N GLU A 557 -2.22 -27.25 -5.77
CA GLU A 557 -1.69 -26.05 -6.43
C GLU A 557 -0.16 -25.97 -6.33
N ASP A 558 0.46 -25.21 -7.24
CA ASP A 558 1.93 -25.15 -7.39
C ASP A 558 2.62 -24.55 -6.13
N ASP A 559 1.95 -23.72 -5.34
CA ASP A 559 2.49 -23.10 -4.12
C ASP A 559 1.98 -23.67 -2.80
N ASP A 560 1.13 -24.71 -2.83
CA ASP A 560 0.58 -25.31 -1.63
C ASP A 560 1.68 -25.83 -0.70
N GLN A 561 1.53 -25.52 0.59
CA GLN A 561 2.42 -26.00 1.64
C GLN A 561 1.63 -26.82 2.65
N ILE A 562 2.08 -28.05 2.88
CA ILE A 562 1.44 -28.94 3.83
C ILE A 562 1.71 -28.42 5.25
N HIS A 563 0.67 -27.89 5.88
CA HIS A 563 0.74 -27.45 7.26
C HIS A 563 0.55 -28.61 8.24
N GLU A 564 0.99 -28.42 9.50
CA GLU A 564 0.96 -29.46 10.54
C GLU A 564 -0.41 -30.09 10.73
N TRP A 565 -1.49 -29.31 10.61
CA TRP A 565 -2.87 -29.80 10.74
C TRP A 565 -3.31 -30.70 9.58
N GLU A 566 -2.87 -30.43 8.35
CA GLU A 566 -3.17 -31.27 7.17
C GLU A 566 -2.47 -32.63 7.24
N GLN A 567 -1.27 -32.67 7.81
CA GLN A 567 -0.49 -33.90 7.98
C GLN A 567 -1.22 -34.93 8.85
N PHE A 568 -1.94 -34.45 9.88
CA PHE A 568 -2.72 -35.30 10.78
C PHE A 568 -4.19 -35.44 10.38
N HIS A 569 -4.70 -34.59 9.49
CA HIS A 569 -6.09 -34.61 9.05
C HIS A 569 -6.46 -35.91 8.33
N GLU A 570 -5.59 -36.43 7.45
CA GLU A 570 -5.83 -37.70 6.72
C GLU A 570 -5.96 -38.92 7.65
N GLY A 571 -5.46 -38.84 8.90
CA GLY A 571 -5.56 -39.90 9.90
C GLY A 571 -6.70 -39.75 10.91
N LEU A 572 -7.44 -38.63 10.89
CA LEU A 572 -8.50 -38.30 11.83
C LEU A 572 -9.86 -38.27 11.12
N ASP A 573 -10.63 -39.34 11.29
CA ASP A 573 -12.01 -39.42 10.79
C ASP A 573 -12.97 -38.75 11.79
N MET A 574 -13.11 -37.42 11.66
CA MET A 574 -13.98 -36.61 12.52
C MET A 574 -15.47 -36.97 12.38
N GLU A 575 -15.87 -37.60 11.27
CA GLU A 575 -17.24 -38.09 11.06
C GLU A 575 -17.48 -39.39 11.84
N ALA A 576 -16.53 -40.33 11.81
CA ALA A 576 -16.61 -41.55 12.61
C ALA A 576 -16.58 -41.28 14.12
N GLU A 577 -15.83 -40.26 14.55
CA GLU A 577 -15.80 -39.81 15.96
C GLU A 577 -17.07 -39.01 16.36
N GLY A 578 -17.93 -38.66 15.40
CA GLY A 578 -19.16 -37.88 15.64
C GLY A 578 -18.92 -36.41 15.97
N TRP A 579 -17.70 -35.91 15.78
CA TRP A 579 -17.30 -34.55 16.10
C TRP A 579 -17.93 -33.53 15.14
N THR A 580 -18.03 -33.85 13.84
CA THR A 580 -18.69 -33.00 12.83
C THR A 580 -20.13 -32.64 13.21
N LYS A 581 -20.92 -33.60 13.68
CA LYS A 581 -22.30 -33.35 14.17
C LYS A 581 -22.34 -32.42 15.38
N THR A 582 -21.34 -32.53 16.26
CA THR A 582 -21.21 -31.64 17.42
C THR A 582 -20.89 -30.22 16.97
N CYS A 583 -20.02 -30.05 15.97
CA CYS A 583 -19.72 -28.77 15.35
C CYS A 583 -20.94 -28.19 14.62
N GLU A 584 -21.71 -28.98 13.87
CA GLU A 584 -22.94 -28.55 13.20
C GLU A 584 -23.99 -28.04 14.19
N ALA A 585 -24.16 -28.72 15.33
CA ALA A 585 -25.07 -28.29 16.39
C ALA A 585 -24.61 -27.01 17.09
N ALA A 586 -23.30 -26.75 17.16
CA ALA A 586 -22.72 -25.58 17.81
C ALA A 586 -22.50 -24.38 16.85
N LYS A 587 -22.55 -24.58 15.52
CA LYS A 587 -22.27 -23.55 14.53
C LYS A 587 -23.32 -22.41 14.64
N PRO A 588 -22.90 -21.17 14.92
CA PRO A 588 -23.83 -20.04 14.91
C PRO A 588 -24.29 -19.75 13.47
N ASN A 589 -25.56 -19.40 13.29
CA ASN A 589 -26.05 -18.90 12.00
C ASN A 589 -25.60 -17.44 11.85
N VAL A 590 -24.53 -17.23 11.09
CA VAL A 590 -23.94 -15.90 10.83
C VAL A 590 -24.57 -15.23 9.60
N GLU A 591 -25.20 -16.00 8.71
CA GLU A 591 -25.71 -15.50 7.42
C GLU A 591 -27.04 -14.74 7.54
N ASP A 592 -27.92 -15.21 8.42
CA ASP A 592 -29.21 -14.57 8.68
C ASP A 592 -29.18 -13.89 10.05
N GLU A 593 -29.48 -12.59 10.10
CA GLU A 593 -29.69 -11.91 11.38
C GLU A 593 -30.81 -12.61 12.18
N PRO A 594 -30.63 -12.83 13.49
CA PRO A 594 -31.62 -13.53 14.31
C PRO A 594 -33.00 -12.84 14.25
N ALA A 595 -33.00 -11.51 14.13
CA ALA A 595 -34.22 -10.73 13.94
C ALA A 595 -34.96 -11.11 12.64
N VAL A 596 -34.26 -11.31 11.52
CA VAL A 596 -34.87 -11.69 10.23
C VAL A 596 -35.45 -13.10 10.28
N ILE A 597 -34.80 -14.02 11.00
CA ILE A 597 -35.30 -15.38 11.21
C ILE A 597 -36.61 -15.37 12.02
N GLU A 598 -36.64 -14.62 13.12
CA GLU A 598 -37.84 -14.49 13.95
C GLU A 598 -38.98 -13.79 13.18
N VAL A 599 -38.67 -12.78 12.37
CA VAL A 599 -39.67 -12.14 11.51
C VAL A 599 -40.21 -13.09 10.43
N ARG A 600 -39.36 -13.94 9.82
CA ARG A 600 -39.83 -14.97 8.88
C ARG A 600 -40.77 -15.97 9.55
N LYS A 601 -40.45 -16.42 10.78
CA LYS A 601 -41.30 -17.31 11.56
C LYS A 601 -42.65 -16.65 11.88
N LEU A 602 -42.63 -15.41 12.40
CA LEU A 602 -43.86 -14.65 12.68
C LEU A 602 -44.71 -14.46 11.43
N ARG A 603 -44.10 -14.19 10.26
CA ARG A 603 -44.83 -14.08 8.99
C ARG A 603 -45.50 -15.39 8.59
N ALA A 604 -44.82 -16.52 8.77
CA ALA A 604 -45.40 -17.84 8.51
C ALA A 604 -46.59 -18.11 9.46
N GLU A 605 -46.45 -17.82 10.75
CA GLU A 605 -47.53 -17.94 11.74
C GLU A 605 -48.71 -17.02 11.40
N MET A 606 -48.46 -15.80 10.94
CA MET A 606 -49.49 -14.87 10.48
C MET A 606 -50.21 -15.38 9.23
N ASP A 607 -49.50 -15.96 8.27
CA ASP A 607 -50.09 -16.54 7.06
C ASP A 607 -50.95 -17.77 7.39
N GLU A 608 -50.52 -18.61 8.35
CA GLU A 608 -51.32 -19.71 8.89
C GLU A 608 -52.58 -19.21 9.61
N LEU A 609 -52.46 -18.17 10.45
CA LEU A 609 -53.60 -17.51 11.11
C LEU A 609 -54.58 -16.93 10.10
N LYS A 610 -54.07 -16.30 9.03
CA LYS A 610 -54.88 -15.76 7.95
C LYS A 610 -55.60 -16.88 7.19
N ALA A 611 -54.93 -18.00 6.94
CA ALA A 611 -55.54 -19.18 6.32
C ALA A 611 -56.66 -19.77 7.20
N MET A 612 -56.44 -19.88 8.52
CA MET A 612 -57.47 -20.31 9.47
C MET A 612 -58.67 -19.34 9.52
N LEU A 613 -58.41 -18.04 9.48
CA LEU A 613 -59.47 -17.01 9.40
C LEU A 613 -60.27 -17.12 8.10
N TYR A 614 -59.63 -17.32 6.95
CA TYR A 614 -60.35 -17.54 5.69
C TYR A 614 -61.22 -18.80 5.74
N GLN A 615 -60.75 -19.87 6.37
CA GLN A 615 -61.56 -21.09 6.57
C GLN A 615 -62.76 -20.82 7.50
N LEU A 616 -62.60 -20.02 8.56
CA LEU A 616 -63.68 -19.62 9.46
C LEU A 616 -64.68 -18.65 8.81
N THR A 617 -64.22 -17.75 7.94
CA THR A 617 -65.11 -16.86 7.17
C THR A 617 -65.89 -17.66 6.13
N ASN A 618 -65.26 -18.65 5.47
CA ASN A 618 -65.95 -19.54 4.54
C ASN A 618 -66.92 -20.49 5.25
N SER A 619 -66.63 -20.94 6.48
CA SER A 619 -67.59 -21.75 7.25
C SER A 619 -68.77 -20.92 7.76
N LYS A 620 -68.54 -19.68 8.20
CA LYS A 620 -69.65 -18.73 8.51
C LYS A 620 -70.45 -18.31 7.28
N GLY A 621 -69.85 -18.28 6.10
CA GLY A 621 -70.55 -18.06 4.83
C GLY A 621 -71.40 -19.25 4.36
N SER A 622 -71.24 -20.43 4.97
CA SER A 622 -72.05 -21.62 4.66
C SER A 622 -73.31 -21.74 5.52
N ASP A 623 -73.45 -20.93 6.57
CA ASP A 623 -74.63 -20.96 7.46
C ASP A 623 -75.68 -19.90 7.09
N ASP A 624 -75.45 -19.06 6.07
CA ASP A 624 -76.32 -17.91 5.76
C ASP A 624 -76.70 -17.78 4.27
N GLU A 625 -76.97 -18.91 3.59
CA GLU A 625 -77.67 -18.90 2.28
C GLU A 625 -78.90 -19.83 2.25
N THR A 626 -79.97 -19.39 2.91
CA THR A 626 -81.31 -19.43 2.28
C THR A 626 -81.91 -18.03 2.40
N THR A 627 -81.93 -17.26 1.30
CA THR A 627 -83.11 -16.70 0.61
C THR A 627 -82.72 -15.47 -0.25
N THR A 628 -83.08 -15.54 -1.54
CA THR A 628 -83.39 -14.43 -2.49
C THR A 628 -82.29 -13.61 -3.18
N SER A 629 -82.06 -14.00 -4.44
CA SER A 629 -81.88 -13.19 -5.68
C SER A 629 -81.93 -11.66 -5.61
N VAL A 630 -81.00 -10.98 -6.31
CA VAL A 630 -81.22 -10.24 -7.59
C VAL A 630 -79.87 -9.85 -8.22
N LYS A 631 -79.75 -10.07 -9.54
CA LYS A 631 -78.64 -9.65 -10.43
C LYS A 631 -78.71 -8.17 -10.80
N SER A 632 -77.54 -7.55 -10.97
CA SER A 632 -77.14 -6.57 -12.03
C SER A 632 -76.18 -5.54 -11.42
N GLY A 633 -75.01 -5.18 -11.93
CA GLY A 633 -74.32 -5.47 -13.17
C GLY A 633 -73.28 -4.35 -13.41
N LYS A 634 -72.05 -4.74 -13.75
CA LYS A 634 -71.07 -4.04 -14.61
C LYS A 634 -70.49 -2.66 -14.18
N ALA A 635 -69.16 -2.65 -14.04
CA ALA A 635 -68.19 -1.53 -14.05
C ALA A 635 -68.32 -0.62 -15.31
N PRO A 636 -67.63 0.55 -15.49
CA PRO A 636 -66.23 0.86 -15.09
C PRO A 636 -65.83 2.36 -14.86
N ALA A 637 -64.50 2.62 -14.84
CA ALA A 637 -63.69 3.87 -14.92
C ALA A 637 -63.00 4.28 -13.59
N VAL A 638 -61.67 4.26 -13.42
CA VAL A 638 -60.49 4.91 -14.09
C VAL A 638 -60.19 6.32 -13.53
N GLU A 639 -58.87 6.60 -13.40
CA GLU A 639 -58.13 7.83 -13.04
C GLU A 639 -57.95 8.11 -11.54
N ASP A 640 -56.74 8.00 -10.96
CA ASP A 640 -55.43 8.69 -11.16
C ASP A 640 -55.33 10.01 -10.39
N ASP A 641 -54.14 10.18 -9.77
CA ASP A 641 -53.50 11.40 -9.28
C ASP A 641 -54.19 12.19 -8.16
N ASP A 642 -53.49 12.81 -7.21
CA ASP A 642 -52.08 13.21 -7.16
C ASP A 642 -51.70 13.49 -5.69
N THR A 643 -50.38 13.57 -5.48
CA THR A 643 -49.59 14.41 -4.54
C THR A 643 -50.36 15.47 -3.70
N GLN A 644 -49.94 15.94 -2.51
CA GLN A 644 -48.68 15.98 -1.78
C GLN A 644 -48.94 16.65 -0.41
N ASP A 645 -47.93 16.55 0.47
CA ASP A 645 -47.43 17.63 1.33
C ASP A 645 -48.05 17.99 2.71
N THR A 646 -47.24 17.66 3.72
CA THR A 646 -46.64 18.57 4.73
C THR A 646 -47.40 19.08 5.95
N SER A 647 -46.61 19.10 7.03
CA SER A 647 -46.44 20.14 8.08
C SER A 647 -47.00 19.87 9.50
N GLU A 648 -46.04 19.82 10.44
CA GLU A 648 -45.90 20.55 11.73
C GLU A 648 -47.02 20.43 12.80
N ALA A 649 -46.70 19.89 13.99
CA ALA A 649 -46.40 20.60 15.27
C ALA A 649 -47.65 21.25 15.93
N THR A 650 -47.95 21.24 17.24
CA THR A 650 -47.13 21.38 18.45
C THR A 650 -47.98 21.10 19.74
N GLU A 651 -47.30 20.79 20.86
CA GLU A 651 -47.60 21.15 22.29
C GLU A 651 -48.69 20.39 23.10
N ALA A 652 -48.54 20.05 24.41
CA ALA A 652 -47.50 20.25 25.44
C ALA A 652 -47.69 19.36 26.69
N GLN A 653 -46.56 18.93 27.28
CA GLN A 653 -46.14 18.84 28.71
C GLN A 653 -47.02 18.23 29.84
N ASP A 654 -46.44 17.26 30.58
CA ASP A 654 -46.07 17.46 32.01
C ASP A 654 -45.01 16.44 32.50
N ALA A 655 -44.10 16.90 33.36
CA ALA A 655 -43.00 16.21 34.06
C ALA A 655 -43.38 15.96 35.56
N PRO A 656 -42.62 15.27 36.47
CA PRO A 656 -41.15 15.27 36.59
C PRO A 656 -40.42 14.01 37.17
N ASN A 657 -39.08 14.01 36.99
CA ASN A 657 -37.94 13.56 37.83
C ASN A 657 -38.01 12.29 38.71
N THR A 658 -37.00 11.41 38.59
CA THR A 658 -35.88 11.27 39.59
C THR A 658 -34.88 10.17 39.21
N SER A 659 -33.59 10.48 39.39
CA SER A 659 -32.42 9.61 39.41
C SER A 659 -32.22 8.98 40.79
N ALA A 660 -31.83 7.70 40.88
CA ALA A 660 -31.01 7.16 41.98
C ALA A 660 -30.57 5.69 41.74
N THR A 661 -29.27 5.45 41.89
CA THR A 661 -28.61 4.19 42.26
C THR A 661 -29.21 3.62 43.57
N PRO A 662 -29.01 2.32 43.88
CA PRO A 662 -28.03 2.04 44.95
C PRO A 662 -27.24 0.71 44.83
N GLU A 663 -26.04 0.74 45.40
CA GLU A 663 -25.29 -0.39 45.95
C GLU A 663 -25.96 -0.97 47.20
N ALA A 664 -25.78 -2.27 47.49
CA ALA A 664 -25.77 -2.81 48.86
C ALA A 664 -25.10 -4.21 48.92
N GLU A 665 -24.07 -4.29 49.78
CA GLU A 665 -23.34 -5.48 50.22
C GLU A 665 -24.06 -6.30 51.31
N GLY A 666 -23.57 -7.53 51.53
CA GLY A 666 -23.56 -8.24 52.83
C GLY A 666 -24.36 -9.55 52.84
N THR A 667 -23.91 -10.70 53.36
CA THR A 667 -22.74 -11.02 54.20
C THR A 667 -22.63 -12.54 54.40
N SER A 668 -21.40 -13.01 54.63
CA SER A 668 -20.99 -14.07 55.59
C SER A 668 -21.14 -15.56 55.26
N GLY A 669 -20.00 -16.26 55.35
CA GLY A 669 -19.97 -17.70 55.64
C GLY A 669 -18.66 -18.41 55.26
N ASN A 670 -17.61 -18.29 56.07
CA ASN A 670 -16.47 -19.24 56.07
C ASN A 670 -16.24 -19.69 57.52
N PRO A 671 -15.82 -20.95 57.77
CA PRO A 671 -14.44 -21.11 58.22
C PRO A 671 -13.71 -22.41 57.79
N LYS A 672 -12.44 -22.21 57.43
CA LYS A 672 -11.21 -22.92 57.86
C LYS A 672 -11.06 -24.47 57.79
N GLN A 673 -9.89 -24.81 57.23
CA GLN A 673 -8.86 -25.78 57.67
C GLN A 673 -9.01 -27.28 57.40
N GLY A 674 -7.94 -27.86 56.81
CA GLY A 674 -7.56 -29.26 57.11
C GLY A 674 -6.69 -29.99 56.07
N LYS A 675 -5.37 -29.80 56.10
CA LYS A 675 -4.39 -30.77 55.53
C LYS A 675 -4.45 -32.09 56.32
N ASN A 676 -4.48 -33.26 55.66
CA ASN A 676 -3.45 -34.30 55.86
C ASN A 676 -3.54 -35.56 54.98
N LYS A 677 -2.35 -36.12 54.77
CA LYS A 677 -1.94 -37.33 54.03
C LYS A 677 -2.41 -38.67 54.63
N LYS A 678 -2.57 -39.70 53.78
CA LYS A 678 -2.00 -41.09 53.88
C LYS A 678 -2.44 -41.91 52.65
N LYS A 679 -1.54 -42.34 51.74
CA LYS A 679 -0.68 -43.55 51.71
C LYS A 679 -1.40 -44.90 51.45
N ASN A 680 -1.17 -45.48 50.27
CA ASN A 680 -0.73 -46.88 50.01
C ASN A 680 -0.29 -46.99 48.52
N LYS A 681 1.00 -47.14 48.16
CA LYS A 681 1.77 -48.40 47.89
C LYS A 681 0.99 -49.40 47.02
N LYS A 682 1.49 -49.98 45.91
CA LYS A 682 2.84 -50.45 45.47
C LYS A 682 2.61 -51.03 44.04
N LYS A 683 3.41 -50.81 42.97
CA LYS A 683 4.62 -51.55 42.55
C LYS A 683 5.02 -51.08 41.12
N GLY A 684 6.28 -50.69 40.92
CA GLY A 684 7.00 -50.88 39.63
C GLY A 684 7.64 -52.28 39.59
N PRO A 685 8.53 -52.66 38.64
CA PRO A 685 9.48 -51.83 37.85
C PRO A 685 9.34 -52.09 36.32
N GLY A 686 10.07 -51.53 35.34
CA GLY A 686 11.29 -50.73 35.22
C GLY A 686 11.79 -50.81 33.75
N GLY A 687 12.72 -49.92 33.36
CA GLY A 687 13.42 -49.90 32.04
C GLY A 687 13.14 -48.60 31.27
N SER A 688 13.96 -47.55 31.32
CA SER A 688 15.33 -47.34 30.80
C SER A 688 15.41 -47.10 29.29
N SER A 689 15.77 -45.85 28.94
CA SER A 689 16.66 -45.41 27.85
C SER A 689 16.38 -45.86 26.42
N ASN A 690 15.97 -44.94 25.55
CA ASN A 690 16.87 -44.09 24.75
C ASN A 690 16.13 -42.87 24.20
#